data_AF-A0A1R1DD99-F1
#
_entry.id   AF-A0A1R1DD99-F1
#
_cell.length_a   1.000
_cell.length_b   1.000
_cell.length_c   1.000
_cell.angle_alpha   90.00
_cell.angle_beta   90.00
_cell.angle_gamma   90.00
#
_symmetry.space_group_name_H-M   'P 1'
#
loop_
_entity.id
_entity.type
_entity.pdbx_description
1 polymer ?
#
loop_
_entity_poly.entity_id
_entity_poly.type
_entity_poly.pdbx_seq_one_letter_code
_entity_poly.pdbx_strand_id
1 'polypeptide(L)'
;MFAILFFGAVPGAFSVTETAYAAQNEWKFDFGSGALQEGYVRVDSSSAYSSELAYGFADISKVSWGDRSTADALRTDYAAPGDTSFNVDLPYGDYSITVVSGDSQEAAHVGMVVEMIQKVATTAVASGSFMERSFTLSMVDGQMNMFFTGTAPKINSLIITKLPERTANTVPNVFLAADSTVSSYGASAKPQAGWGQMISRFFTSDVNFVNRAIGGRSSKSFIVEGRLDSLLQELRPGDYMFVQFGHNDASIDNEARYASVPDYKNYLKLYINGARQRGATPILVTTVTMRYFDQEGKAIPSFVDYVNATKEVAVEMNAPLVDLSALSVAYLNLIGPETSKLVYLHVPAAIYSAFPDGLIDNVHFQEFGAIQIARLVAGAVKQLDIPLAGLVTDVTIPPVPSVPQNVAVSNLSNTGAKISWNASEGTEIYKIYRKLASDTDYVSLMTTSDTSINISGMVEGKKYDVRVSAISGSGESEKSAVVTFETSVAGLNFDFGLAGSPVAAGYTEVNLSTLYTKERGYGITDSTDMIGRDRGERPTLSTILSDAVRDWLGYFNVGWEFKVDLPNGLYAVKLYVGDYSGTARTNVAIEGVSYGAFNAAASSHIEREIPLVTLADGQMVFNFTGSTAIVNALEIKKLLMTPTNVTIDGSSLAWAKVENAVNYKIYRSANGGVSEWLGSSETNSYPVTAVEPDVNYVYTVTAINSNNQETPPSEAAIELSLVEEKAALSGPAEVFAGQAFDLTYSLRKVTTEVLAQEVTFSFDSEKLEFVSAESLNNEKYAVIVDTKESVGEAHLLIVYLDRAQSNPNEDLLTLKFRARAAAGDAKIDVSQLITADSNGVETSQLGTSYTLRINVVDKAALNALITAVKAIHQAAVVGTDAGQYSSSSKAQLQQAITAAQQVSEDITATDQQVASAAALLDAARQVFLDSVVRLTGDYNNDQRVSIGDLAIVASHYGTRLGDSEWELVKSADVNGDNVIDIVDLSALARLVITSNP
;
A
#
# COMPACT_ATOMS: atom_id res chain seq x y z
N MET A 1 -20.92 -44.48 -22.10
CA MET A 1 -21.48 -44.26 -23.45
C MET A 1 -22.87 -43.63 -23.30
N PHE A 2 -22.91 -42.36 -22.90
CA PHE A 2 -24.17 -41.60 -22.76
C PHE A 2 -24.45 -40.93 -24.10
N ALA A 3 -25.48 -41.39 -24.80
CA ALA A 3 -25.95 -40.75 -26.03
C ALA A 3 -26.72 -39.48 -25.64
N ILE A 4 -26.14 -38.33 -25.93
CA ILE A 4 -26.76 -37.02 -25.73
C ILE A 4 -27.78 -36.81 -26.86
N LEU A 5 -29.07 -36.85 -26.52
CA LEU A 5 -30.18 -36.43 -27.39
C LEU A 5 -30.59 -35.01 -26.98
N PHE A 6 -30.21 -34.00 -27.77
CA PHE A 6 -30.78 -32.64 -27.65
C PHE A 6 -31.72 -32.37 -28.83
N PHE A 7 -32.98 -32.06 -28.52
CA PHE A 7 -33.93 -31.49 -29.47
C PHE A 7 -33.78 -29.97 -29.48
N GLY A 8 -33.50 -29.39 -30.65
CA GLY A 8 -33.56 -27.95 -30.84
C GLY A 8 -35.01 -27.47 -30.88
N ALA A 9 -35.33 -26.40 -30.16
CA ALA A 9 -36.60 -25.69 -30.28
C ALA A 9 -36.36 -24.22 -30.62
N VAL A 10 -37.07 -23.76 -31.65
CA VAL A 10 -37.18 -22.38 -32.16
C VAL A 10 -38.13 -21.60 -31.23
N PRO A 11 -37.93 -20.28 -30.98
CA PRO A 11 -38.82 -19.53 -30.09
C PRO A 11 -40.17 -19.28 -30.77
N GLY A 12 -41.22 -19.92 -30.26
CA GLY A 12 -42.63 -19.66 -30.61
C GLY A 12 -43.32 -18.81 -29.54
N ALA A 13 -44.30 -18.01 -29.93
CA ALA A 13 -45.02 -17.07 -29.07
C ALA A 13 -45.77 -17.77 -27.92
N PHE A 14 -45.58 -17.25 -26.70
CA PHE A 14 -46.11 -17.76 -25.43
C PHE A 14 -47.64 -17.67 -25.33
N SER A 15 -48.26 -18.70 -24.74
CA SER A 15 -49.71 -18.76 -24.48
C SER A 15 -50.07 -18.43 -23.02
N VAL A 16 -51.34 -18.11 -22.74
CA VAL A 16 -51.84 -17.57 -21.44
C VAL A 16 -51.64 -18.51 -20.24
N THR A 17 -51.39 -19.81 -20.45
CA THR A 17 -51.05 -20.77 -19.39
C THR A 17 -49.57 -20.74 -18.96
N GLU A 18 -48.64 -20.36 -19.87
CA GLU A 18 -47.22 -20.16 -19.53
C GLU A 18 -46.98 -18.91 -18.68
N THR A 19 -47.83 -17.89 -18.79
CA THR A 19 -47.67 -16.64 -18.03
C THR A 19 -47.86 -16.80 -16.52
N ALA A 20 -48.61 -17.81 -16.05
CA ALA A 20 -48.74 -18.11 -14.63
C ALA A 20 -47.54 -18.90 -14.09
N TYR A 21 -46.99 -19.83 -14.88
CA TYR A 21 -45.81 -20.61 -14.54
C TYR A 21 -44.53 -19.74 -14.56
N ALA A 22 -44.45 -18.75 -15.46
CA ALA A 22 -43.36 -17.78 -15.51
C ALA A 22 -43.36 -16.75 -14.36
N ALA A 23 -44.50 -16.54 -13.68
CA ALA A 23 -44.62 -15.66 -12.52
C ALA A 23 -44.36 -16.38 -11.17
N GLN A 24 -44.19 -17.70 -11.20
CA GLN A 24 -43.87 -18.52 -10.04
C GLN A 24 -42.39 -18.37 -9.69
N ASN A 25 -42.08 -18.08 -8.42
CA ASN A 25 -40.69 -17.97 -7.92
C ASN A 25 -40.27 -19.18 -7.08
N GLU A 26 -41.18 -20.13 -6.86
CA GLU A 26 -40.94 -21.29 -6.00
C GLU A 26 -41.76 -22.49 -6.47
N TRP A 27 -41.10 -23.63 -6.64
CA TRP A 27 -41.68 -24.92 -7.01
C TRP A 27 -41.44 -25.92 -5.87
N LYS A 28 -42.50 -26.58 -5.42
CA LYS A 28 -42.48 -27.49 -4.28
C LYS A 28 -43.06 -28.82 -4.72
N PHE A 29 -42.29 -29.90 -4.59
CA PHE A 29 -42.66 -31.23 -5.01
C PHE A 29 -42.64 -32.19 -3.81
N ASP A 30 -43.72 -32.95 -3.68
CA ASP A 30 -43.93 -33.98 -2.66
C ASP A 30 -44.01 -35.34 -3.37
N PHE A 31 -43.03 -36.21 -3.10
CA PHE A 31 -42.80 -37.43 -3.88
C PHE A 31 -43.46 -38.64 -3.22
N GLY A 32 -44.54 -39.10 -3.85
CA GLY A 32 -45.25 -40.30 -3.48
C GLY A 32 -46.78 -40.13 -3.56
N SER A 33 -47.48 -41.22 -3.24
CA SER A 33 -48.94 -41.27 -3.31
C SER A 33 -49.63 -41.08 -1.95
N GLY A 34 -48.87 -40.83 -0.89
CA GLY A 34 -49.33 -40.68 0.50
C GLY A 34 -50.06 -39.37 0.78
N ALA A 35 -49.96 -38.88 2.02
CA ALA A 35 -50.58 -37.61 2.41
C ALA A 35 -49.85 -36.43 1.75
N LEU A 36 -50.54 -35.64 0.92
CA LEU A 36 -49.96 -34.47 0.25
C LEU A 36 -49.78 -33.32 1.25
N GLN A 37 -48.56 -32.80 1.37
CA GLN A 37 -48.30 -31.59 2.14
C GLN A 37 -48.97 -30.36 1.48
N GLU A 38 -49.64 -29.53 2.28
CA GLU A 38 -50.27 -28.30 1.78
C GLU A 38 -49.22 -27.39 1.12
N GLY A 39 -49.53 -26.90 -0.09
CA GLY A 39 -48.66 -26.03 -0.88
C GLY A 39 -47.62 -26.76 -1.73
N TYR A 40 -47.60 -28.10 -1.74
CA TYR A 40 -46.75 -28.92 -2.59
C TYR A 40 -47.54 -29.54 -3.75
N VAL A 41 -46.82 -29.81 -4.84
CA VAL A 41 -47.31 -30.54 -6.01
C VAL A 41 -46.96 -32.01 -5.83
N ARG A 42 -47.95 -32.89 -5.99
CA ARG A 42 -47.75 -34.34 -5.93
C ARG A 42 -46.91 -34.81 -7.13
N VAL A 43 -45.91 -35.63 -6.87
CA VAL A 43 -45.15 -36.39 -7.87
C VAL A 43 -45.30 -37.86 -7.55
N ASP A 44 -46.02 -38.61 -8.38
CA ASP A 44 -46.29 -40.04 -8.17
C ASP A 44 -46.14 -40.85 -9.47
N SER A 45 -46.59 -42.11 -9.47
CA SER A 45 -46.51 -43.01 -10.63
C SER A 45 -47.16 -42.50 -11.93
N SER A 46 -47.95 -41.42 -11.87
CA SER A 46 -48.54 -40.75 -13.04
C SER A 46 -47.69 -39.58 -13.58
N SER A 47 -46.63 -39.18 -12.86
CA SER A 47 -45.83 -37.98 -13.12
C SER A 47 -44.65 -38.24 -14.07
N ALA A 48 -44.91 -38.88 -15.21
CA ALA A 48 -43.95 -38.91 -16.31
C ALA A 48 -43.77 -37.49 -16.88
N TYR A 49 -42.55 -37.10 -17.24
CA TYR A 49 -42.30 -35.80 -17.82
C TYR A 49 -43.07 -35.64 -19.15
N SER A 50 -43.77 -34.53 -19.31
CA SER A 50 -44.26 -34.03 -20.59
C SER A 50 -44.13 -32.50 -20.62
N SER A 51 -44.04 -31.93 -21.82
CA SER A 51 -44.00 -30.48 -21.99
C SER A 51 -45.27 -29.78 -21.52
N GLU A 52 -46.40 -30.49 -21.43
CA GLU A 52 -47.62 -29.92 -20.82
C GLU A 52 -47.55 -29.88 -19.30
N LEU A 53 -46.90 -30.88 -18.68
CA LEU A 53 -46.75 -30.94 -17.23
C LEU A 53 -45.61 -30.04 -16.74
N ALA A 54 -44.61 -29.77 -17.59
CA ALA A 54 -43.41 -28.99 -17.30
C ALA A 54 -42.53 -29.56 -16.17
N TYR A 55 -42.87 -30.71 -15.60
CA TYR A 55 -42.06 -31.46 -14.66
C TYR A 55 -42.37 -32.96 -14.76
N GLY A 56 -41.49 -33.82 -14.22
CA GLY A 56 -41.74 -35.25 -14.12
C GLY A 56 -40.50 -36.10 -14.35
N PHE A 57 -40.63 -37.42 -14.20
CA PHE A 57 -39.53 -38.34 -14.50
C PHE A 57 -39.45 -38.64 -16.00
N ALA A 58 -38.24 -38.56 -16.57
CA ALA A 58 -38.01 -38.85 -17.99
C ALA A 58 -38.43 -40.28 -18.37
N ASP A 59 -38.17 -41.25 -17.50
CA ASP A 59 -38.66 -42.62 -17.59
C ASP A 59 -39.26 -43.06 -16.25
N ILE A 60 -40.57 -42.83 -16.10
CA ILE A 60 -41.33 -43.17 -14.90
C ILE A 60 -41.30 -44.67 -14.57
N SER A 61 -41.06 -45.53 -15.56
CA SER A 61 -41.03 -46.99 -15.36
C SER A 61 -39.81 -47.46 -14.55
N LYS A 62 -38.79 -46.61 -14.46
CA LYS A 62 -37.58 -46.84 -13.66
C LYS A 62 -37.69 -46.28 -12.23
N VAL A 63 -38.85 -45.79 -11.82
CA VAL A 63 -39.07 -45.22 -10.48
C VAL A 63 -39.91 -46.18 -9.66
N SER A 64 -39.41 -46.55 -8.48
CA SER A 64 -40.19 -47.26 -7.47
C SER A 64 -40.70 -46.30 -6.40
N TRP A 65 -41.79 -46.66 -5.74
CA TRP A 65 -42.52 -45.77 -4.83
C TRP A 65 -42.75 -46.48 -3.49
N GLY A 66 -42.74 -45.74 -2.40
CA GLY A 66 -43.08 -46.27 -1.08
C GLY A 66 -43.81 -45.23 -0.23
N ASP A 67 -44.74 -45.69 0.60
CA ASP A 67 -45.39 -44.90 1.66
C ASP A 67 -45.30 -45.69 2.97
N ARG A 68 -44.84 -45.03 4.03
CA ARG A 68 -44.67 -45.60 5.38
C ARG A 68 -45.78 -45.17 6.34
N SER A 69 -46.73 -44.36 5.88
CA SER A 69 -47.87 -43.85 6.62
C SER A 69 -47.48 -43.20 7.96
N THR A 70 -46.41 -42.39 7.92
CA THR A 70 -45.96 -41.61 9.07
C THR A 70 -46.78 -40.31 9.22
N ALA A 71 -46.63 -39.61 10.33
CA ALA A 71 -47.37 -38.38 10.60
C ALA A 71 -46.85 -37.14 9.82
N ASP A 72 -45.62 -37.20 9.30
CA ASP A 72 -45.00 -36.10 8.56
C ASP A 72 -45.20 -36.31 7.06
N ALA A 73 -46.04 -35.48 6.44
CA ALA A 73 -46.38 -35.59 5.02
C ALA A 73 -45.14 -35.49 4.11
N LEU A 74 -44.13 -34.68 4.44
CA LEU A 74 -42.93 -34.52 3.61
C LEU A 74 -41.90 -35.64 3.78
N ARG A 75 -42.18 -36.63 4.63
CA ARG A 75 -41.27 -37.74 5.00
C ARG A 75 -41.97 -39.09 5.05
N THR A 76 -43.28 -39.16 4.78
CA THR A 76 -44.04 -40.41 4.84
C THR A 76 -43.78 -41.29 3.63
N ASP A 77 -43.67 -40.69 2.46
CA ASP A 77 -43.51 -41.35 1.18
C ASP A 77 -42.25 -40.87 0.44
N TYR A 78 -41.88 -41.64 -0.57
CA TYR A 78 -40.71 -41.37 -1.38
C TYR A 78 -40.86 -41.91 -2.81
N ALA A 79 -40.14 -41.26 -3.72
CA ALA A 79 -39.69 -41.85 -4.98
C ALA A 79 -38.30 -42.46 -4.80
N ALA A 80 -38.07 -43.64 -5.39
CA ALA A 80 -36.77 -44.28 -5.50
C ALA A 80 -36.40 -44.46 -6.99
N PRO A 81 -35.79 -43.43 -7.60
CA PRO A 81 -35.44 -43.43 -9.02
C PRO A 81 -34.26 -44.37 -9.31
N GLY A 82 -34.36 -45.12 -10.40
CA GLY A 82 -33.24 -45.83 -11.02
C GLY A 82 -32.48 -44.93 -12.00
N ASP A 83 -32.14 -45.48 -13.17
CA ASP A 83 -31.43 -44.76 -14.24
C ASP A 83 -32.38 -43.85 -15.06
N THR A 84 -32.93 -42.84 -14.40
CA THR A 84 -33.79 -41.80 -14.97
C THR A 84 -33.53 -40.46 -14.27
N SER A 85 -33.77 -39.35 -14.98
CA SER A 85 -33.80 -38.03 -14.38
C SER A 85 -35.21 -37.64 -13.95
N PHE A 86 -35.29 -36.77 -12.94
CA PHE A 86 -36.44 -35.90 -12.72
C PHE A 86 -36.17 -34.56 -13.40
N ASN A 87 -37.07 -34.15 -14.27
CA ASN A 87 -36.94 -32.95 -15.09
C ASN A 87 -37.92 -31.88 -14.63
N VAL A 88 -37.50 -30.62 -14.65
CA VAL A 88 -38.35 -29.47 -14.35
C VAL A 88 -38.00 -28.35 -15.32
N ASP A 89 -38.95 -27.92 -16.14
CA ASP A 89 -38.79 -26.75 -17.00
C ASP A 89 -38.74 -25.50 -16.11
N LEU A 90 -37.70 -24.69 -16.25
CA LEU A 90 -37.47 -23.51 -15.41
C LEU A 90 -37.05 -22.34 -16.27
N PRO A 91 -37.50 -21.12 -15.95
CA PRO A 91 -36.90 -19.92 -16.51
C PRO A 91 -35.38 -19.90 -16.31
N TYR A 92 -34.68 -19.15 -17.16
CA TYR A 92 -33.27 -18.86 -16.89
C TYR A 92 -33.13 -18.06 -15.59
N GLY A 93 -32.06 -18.33 -14.85
CA GLY A 93 -31.77 -17.66 -13.60
C GLY A 93 -30.96 -18.51 -12.64
N ASP A 94 -30.77 -17.98 -11.44
CA ASP A 94 -30.17 -18.73 -10.34
C ASP A 94 -31.24 -19.26 -9.41
N TYR A 95 -31.01 -20.44 -8.85
CA TYR A 95 -31.97 -21.15 -8.03
C TYR A 95 -31.30 -21.66 -6.75
N SER A 96 -32.03 -21.67 -5.65
CA SER A 96 -31.73 -22.47 -4.47
C SER A 96 -32.60 -23.72 -4.50
N ILE A 97 -31.99 -24.88 -4.28
CA ILE A 97 -32.64 -26.17 -4.31
C ILE A 97 -32.43 -26.84 -2.97
N THR A 98 -33.52 -27.24 -2.32
CA THR A 98 -33.52 -28.01 -1.08
C THR A 98 -34.19 -29.35 -1.32
N VAL A 99 -33.47 -30.44 -1.03
CA VAL A 99 -33.97 -31.81 -1.17
C VAL A 99 -33.98 -32.51 0.18
N VAL A 100 -35.07 -33.21 0.47
CA VAL A 100 -35.19 -34.15 1.60
C VAL A 100 -35.14 -35.56 1.06
N SER A 101 -34.28 -36.39 1.66
CA SER A 101 -34.05 -37.76 1.22
C SER A 101 -33.83 -38.71 2.40
N GLY A 102 -34.58 -39.80 2.44
CA GLY A 102 -34.49 -40.82 3.48
C GLY A 102 -35.68 -41.76 3.50
N ASP A 103 -35.68 -42.65 4.49
CA ASP A 103 -36.79 -43.56 4.76
C ASP A 103 -36.81 -43.92 6.25
N SER A 104 -38.01 -43.99 6.81
CA SER A 104 -38.21 -44.35 8.20
C SER A 104 -37.87 -45.81 8.52
N GLN A 105 -37.85 -46.70 7.50
CA GLN A 105 -37.73 -48.15 7.71
C GLN A 105 -36.47 -48.80 7.11
N GLU A 106 -35.79 -48.13 6.17
CA GLU A 106 -34.67 -48.71 5.45
C GLU A 106 -33.54 -47.69 5.26
N ALA A 107 -32.30 -48.15 5.28
CA ALA A 107 -31.16 -47.30 4.93
C ALA A 107 -31.06 -47.10 3.40
N ALA A 108 -30.50 -45.97 2.98
CA ALA A 108 -30.28 -45.63 1.58
C ALA A 108 -28.91 -44.99 1.37
N HIS A 109 -28.40 -45.00 0.14
CA HIS A 109 -27.27 -44.16 -0.25
C HIS A 109 -27.76 -43.17 -1.29
N VAL A 110 -27.71 -41.88 -0.97
CA VAL A 110 -28.31 -40.83 -1.79
C VAL A 110 -27.23 -39.86 -2.23
N GLY A 111 -27.08 -39.71 -3.53
CA GLY A 111 -26.37 -38.61 -4.17
C GLY A 111 -27.25 -38.00 -5.27
N MET A 112 -26.81 -36.87 -5.80
CA MET A 112 -27.55 -36.15 -6.82
C MET A 112 -26.59 -35.46 -7.79
N VAL A 113 -26.80 -35.69 -9.08
CA VAL A 113 -26.19 -34.98 -10.19
C VAL A 113 -27.24 -34.09 -10.83
N VAL A 114 -26.97 -32.79 -10.93
CA VAL A 114 -27.87 -31.81 -11.52
C VAL A 114 -27.08 -31.03 -12.57
N GLU A 115 -27.59 -30.91 -13.80
CA GLU A 115 -26.88 -30.26 -14.91
C GLU A 115 -25.44 -30.76 -15.11
N MET A 116 -25.25 -32.08 -15.07
CA MET A 116 -23.95 -32.76 -15.16
C MET A 116 -23.01 -32.51 -13.95
N ILE A 117 -23.45 -31.81 -12.91
CA ILE A 117 -22.65 -31.46 -11.73
C ILE A 117 -23.08 -32.32 -10.54
N GLN A 118 -22.12 -32.97 -9.87
CA GLN A 118 -22.39 -33.65 -8.60
C GLN A 118 -22.69 -32.63 -7.49
N LYS A 119 -23.96 -32.31 -7.25
CA LYS A 119 -24.42 -31.34 -6.24
C LYS A 119 -24.51 -31.93 -4.84
N VAL A 120 -24.87 -33.21 -4.74
CA VAL A 120 -24.92 -33.94 -3.48
C VAL A 120 -24.06 -35.18 -3.62
N ALA A 121 -22.94 -35.25 -2.90
CA ALA A 121 -22.11 -36.46 -2.88
C ALA A 121 -22.91 -37.65 -2.33
N THR A 122 -22.67 -38.84 -2.88
CA THR A 122 -23.35 -40.07 -2.44
C THR A 122 -23.10 -40.31 -0.95
N THR A 123 -24.14 -40.14 -0.14
CA THR A 123 -24.08 -40.15 1.32
C THR A 123 -24.99 -41.25 1.86
N ALA A 124 -24.51 -42.01 2.85
CA ALA A 124 -25.33 -42.99 3.55
C ALA A 124 -26.35 -42.29 4.46
N VAL A 125 -27.61 -42.67 4.35
CA VAL A 125 -28.71 -42.23 5.22
C VAL A 125 -29.23 -43.46 5.95
N ALA A 126 -29.12 -43.48 7.27
CA ALA A 126 -29.55 -44.61 8.10
C ALA A 126 -31.07 -44.75 8.10
N SER A 127 -31.57 -45.98 8.30
CA SER A 127 -32.99 -46.22 8.56
C SER A 127 -33.51 -45.33 9.68
N GLY A 128 -34.67 -44.72 9.50
CA GLY A 128 -35.26 -43.81 10.49
C GLY A 128 -34.74 -42.38 10.40
N SER A 129 -33.73 -42.11 9.58
CA SER A 129 -33.12 -40.78 9.41
C SER A 129 -33.46 -40.18 8.04
N PHE A 130 -33.43 -38.85 7.98
CA PHE A 130 -33.59 -38.08 6.75
C PHE A 130 -32.44 -37.09 6.61
N MET A 131 -31.95 -36.97 5.38
CA MET A 131 -30.95 -35.98 5.00
C MET A 131 -31.65 -34.83 4.31
N GLU A 132 -31.38 -33.61 4.76
CA GLU A 132 -31.73 -32.38 4.05
C GLU A 132 -30.45 -31.76 3.48
N ARG A 133 -30.49 -31.39 2.20
CA ARG A 133 -29.38 -30.74 1.50
C ARG A 133 -29.90 -29.56 0.71
N SER A 134 -29.21 -28.43 0.87
CA SER A 134 -29.47 -27.21 0.11
C SER A 134 -28.24 -26.84 -0.70
N PHE A 135 -28.43 -26.50 -1.97
CA PHE A 135 -27.39 -26.01 -2.87
C PHE A 135 -27.97 -25.00 -3.86
N THR A 136 -27.10 -24.29 -4.56
CA THR A 136 -27.48 -23.34 -5.63
C THR A 136 -27.18 -23.90 -7.00
N LEU A 137 -27.89 -23.43 -8.03
CA LEU A 137 -27.65 -23.80 -9.43
C LEU A 137 -28.04 -22.65 -10.37
N SER A 138 -27.22 -22.45 -11.40
CA SER A 138 -27.42 -21.57 -12.54
C SER A 138 -28.13 -22.32 -13.67
N MET A 139 -29.39 -22.01 -13.94
CA MET A 139 -30.16 -22.57 -15.04
C MET A 139 -29.83 -21.84 -16.35
N VAL A 140 -29.40 -22.57 -17.39
CA VAL A 140 -28.90 -21.97 -18.65
C VAL A 140 -29.57 -22.46 -19.94
N ASP A 141 -30.22 -23.62 -19.93
CA ASP A 141 -30.85 -24.23 -21.13
C ASP A 141 -32.37 -24.41 -21.00
N GLY A 142 -32.95 -24.09 -19.84
CA GLY A 142 -34.39 -23.94 -19.63
C GLY A 142 -35.10 -25.17 -19.08
N GLN A 143 -34.36 -26.26 -18.82
CA GLN A 143 -34.89 -27.44 -18.15
C GLN A 143 -33.85 -28.01 -17.19
N MET A 144 -34.18 -28.06 -15.89
CA MET A 144 -33.34 -28.69 -14.89
C MET A 144 -33.49 -30.21 -14.95
N ASN A 145 -32.39 -30.93 -15.19
CA ASN A 145 -32.30 -32.39 -15.18
C ASN A 145 -31.57 -32.87 -13.92
N MET A 146 -32.28 -33.62 -13.07
CA MET A 146 -31.75 -34.17 -11.81
C MET A 146 -31.67 -35.69 -11.86
N PHE A 147 -30.47 -36.25 -11.83
CA PHE A 147 -30.22 -37.67 -11.64
C PHE A 147 -29.92 -37.98 -10.19
N PHE A 148 -30.57 -38.98 -9.63
CA PHE A 148 -30.35 -39.43 -8.27
C PHE A 148 -29.44 -40.66 -8.28
N THR A 149 -28.34 -40.61 -7.53
CA THR A 149 -27.28 -41.62 -7.55
C THR A 149 -27.20 -42.36 -6.22
N GLY A 150 -26.57 -43.54 -6.22
CA GLY A 150 -26.40 -44.38 -5.04
C GLY A 150 -27.36 -45.58 -5.03
N THR A 151 -27.37 -46.32 -3.92
CA THR A 151 -28.17 -47.54 -3.78
C THR A 151 -29.55 -47.20 -3.23
N ALA A 152 -30.57 -47.35 -4.09
CA ALA A 152 -31.97 -47.02 -3.81
C ALA A 152 -32.13 -45.59 -3.25
N PRO A 153 -31.80 -44.54 -4.04
CA PRO A 153 -31.87 -43.17 -3.56
C PRO A 153 -33.32 -42.77 -3.33
N LYS A 154 -33.71 -42.52 -2.07
CA LYS A 154 -35.10 -42.20 -1.69
C LYS A 154 -35.28 -40.71 -1.52
N ILE A 155 -36.15 -40.13 -2.34
CA ILE A 155 -36.41 -38.69 -2.41
C ILE A 155 -37.83 -38.46 -1.94
N ASN A 156 -37.99 -37.63 -0.91
CA ASN A 156 -39.28 -37.38 -0.27
C ASN A 156 -39.86 -36.04 -0.72
N SER A 157 -39.06 -34.97 -0.70
CA SER A 157 -39.51 -33.65 -1.14
C SER A 157 -38.40 -32.81 -1.75
N LEU A 158 -38.79 -31.87 -2.60
CA LEU A 158 -37.92 -30.95 -3.31
C LEU A 158 -38.53 -29.54 -3.32
N ILE A 159 -37.74 -28.55 -2.95
CA ILE A 159 -38.07 -27.13 -3.08
C ILE A 159 -37.05 -26.53 -4.04
N ILE A 160 -37.53 -25.82 -5.06
CA ILE A 160 -36.73 -25.02 -5.98
C ILE A 160 -37.21 -23.58 -5.84
N THR A 161 -36.33 -22.67 -5.46
CA THR A 161 -36.65 -21.25 -5.28
C THR A 161 -35.79 -20.42 -6.23
N LYS A 162 -36.41 -19.62 -7.10
CA LYS A 162 -35.69 -18.67 -7.95
C LYS A 162 -35.08 -17.58 -7.07
N LEU A 163 -33.77 -17.36 -7.22
CA LEU A 163 -33.05 -16.33 -6.52
C LEU A 163 -33.29 -14.96 -7.19
N PRO A 164 -33.23 -13.86 -6.43
CA PRO A 164 -33.38 -12.52 -6.99
C PRO A 164 -32.33 -12.20 -8.05
N GLU A 165 -32.74 -11.50 -9.10
CA GLU A 165 -31.82 -10.96 -10.11
C GLU A 165 -30.82 -9.99 -9.47
N ARG A 166 -29.55 -10.04 -9.89
CA ARG A 166 -28.51 -9.16 -9.36
C ARG A 166 -28.53 -7.81 -10.04
N THR A 167 -28.09 -6.78 -9.32
CA THR A 167 -27.84 -5.45 -9.87
C THR A 167 -26.41 -5.33 -10.40
N ALA A 168 -26.24 -4.47 -11.41
CA ALA A 168 -24.95 -4.13 -11.97
C ALA A 168 -23.99 -3.58 -10.91
N ASN A 169 -22.69 -3.84 -11.10
CA ASN A 169 -21.64 -3.21 -10.29
C ASN A 169 -21.39 -1.77 -10.73
N THR A 170 -20.82 -0.96 -9.83
CA THR A 170 -20.27 0.36 -10.19
C THR A 170 -19.06 0.24 -11.11
N VAL A 171 -18.25 -0.80 -10.91
CA VAL A 171 -17.08 -1.16 -11.73
C VAL A 171 -17.30 -2.56 -12.30
N PRO A 172 -17.31 -2.74 -13.63
CA PRO A 172 -17.56 -4.06 -14.24
C PRO A 172 -16.44 -5.05 -13.91
N ASN A 173 -16.81 -6.32 -13.78
CA ASN A 173 -15.85 -7.43 -13.69
C ASN A 173 -15.64 -8.08 -15.05
N VAL A 174 -14.45 -8.61 -15.28
CA VAL A 174 -14.10 -9.48 -16.40
C VAL A 174 -13.73 -10.85 -15.83
N PHE A 175 -14.62 -11.83 -15.97
CA PHE A 175 -14.38 -13.20 -15.55
C PHE A 175 -13.64 -13.98 -16.63
N LEU A 176 -12.59 -14.71 -16.24
CA LEU A 176 -11.82 -15.55 -17.17
C LEU A 176 -12.14 -17.02 -16.94
N ALA A 177 -12.85 -17.67 -17.86
CA ALA A 177 -13.14 -19.09 -17.84
C ALA A 177 -12.23 -19.82 -18.84
N ALA A 178 -11.18 -20.48 -18.33
CA ALA A 178 -10.15 -21.08 -19.17
C ALA A 178 -9.26 -22.13 -18.46
N ASP A 179 -8.13 -22.46 -19.08
CA ASP A 179 -7.18 -23.51 -18.69
C ASP A 179 -5.84 -22.99 -18.10
N SER A 180 -4.79 -23.82 -18.14
CA SER A 180 -3.45 -23.50 -17.60
C SER A 180 -2.78 -22.32 -18.29
N THR A 181 -3.08 -22.04 -19.55
CA THR A 181 -2.45 -20.92 -20.29
C THR A 181 -2.95 -19.55 -19.83
N VAL A 182 -4.05 -19.53 -19.06
CA VAL A 182 -4.72 -18.33 -18.55
C VAL A 182 -4.64 -18.23 -17.01
N SER A 183 -4.47 -19.37 -16.33
CA SER A 183 -4.47 -19.49 -14.87
C SER A 183 -3.47 -18.59 -14.14
N SER A 184 -3.77 -18.23 -12.90
CA SER A 184 -2.84 -17.54 -12.00
C SER A 184 -1.96 -18.52 -11.23
N TYR A 185 -0.66 -18.25 -11.16
CA TYR A 185 0.34 -19.09 -10.49
C TYR A 185 1.02 -18.34 -9.33
N GLY A 186 1.25 -19.06 -8.22
CA GLY A 186 1.91 -18.53 -7.02
C GLY A 186 3.44 -18.70 -7.04
N ALA A 187 4.10 -18.21 -5.99
CA ALA A 187 5.56 -18.23 -5.87
C ALA A 187 6.20 -19.62 -6.03
N SER A 188 5.50 -20.69 -5.61
CA SER A 188 5.97 -22.07 -5.70
C SER A 188 6.00 -22.64 -7.13
N ALA A 189 5.42 -21.94 -8.11
CA ALA A 189 5.40 -22.35 -9.51
C ALA A 189 6.26 -21.42 -10.41
N LYS A 190 6.95 -20.42 -9.84
CA LYS A 190 7.78 -19.50 -10.62
C LYS A 190 8.84 -20.27 -11.46
N PRO A 191 9.04 -19.90 -12.74
CA PRO A 191 8.58 -18.67 -13.39
C PRO A 191 7.26 -18.85 -14.18
N GLN A 192 6.51 -19.92 -13.98
CA GLN A 192 5.27 -20.18 -14.72
C GLN A 192 4.21 -19.11 -14.43
N ALA A 193 3.52 -18.65 -15.47
CA ALA A 193 2.38 -17.74 -15.37
C ALA A 193 1.39 -17.97 -16.51
N GLY A 194 0.11 -17.64 -16.31
CA GLY A 194 -0.89 -17.58 -17.38
C GLY A 194 -1.17 -16.14 -17.78
N TRP A 195 -1.61 -15.91 -19.02
CA TRP A 195 -1.85 -14.54 -19.51
C TRP A 195 -2.96 -13.82 -18.74
N GLY A 196 -3.93 -14.56 -18.20
CA GLY A 196 -5.00 -14.01 -17.35
C GLY A 196 -4.49 -13.44 -16.03
N GLN A 197 -3.30 -13.85 -15.56
CA GLN A 197 -2.61 -13.26 -14.42
C GLN A 197 -2.03 -11.87 -14.74
N MET A 198 -1.75 -11.60 -16.02
CA MET A 198 -1.03 -10.41 -16.48
C MET A 198 -1.93 -9.39 -17.19
N ILE A 199 -3.18 -9.77 -17.53
CA ILE A 199 -4.06 -8.99 -18.40
C ILE A 199 -4.44 -7.61 -17.83
N SER A 200 -4.59 -7.48 -16.51
CA SER A 200 -4.96 -6.21 -15.88
C SER A 200 -3.94 -5.09 -16.10
N ARG A 201 -2.68 -5.42 -16.46
CA ARG A 201 -1.64 -4.44 -16.82
C ARG A 201 -2.02 -3.55 -18.01
N PHE A 202 -2.93 -4.02 -18.86
CA PHE A 202 -3.32 -3.36 -20.10
C PHE A 202 -4.72 -2.72 -20.04
N PHE A 203 -5.26 -2.53 -18.84
CA PHE A 203 -6.55 -1.90 -18.61
C PHE A 203 -6.46 -0.83 -17.53
N THR A 204 -7.39 0.12 -17.56
CA THR A 204 -7.57 1.12 -16.50
C THR A 204 -8.05 0.45 -15.20
N SER A 205 -7.94 1.12 -14.07
CA SER A 205 -8.52 0.67 -12.79
C SER A 205 -10.05 0.61 -12.77
N ASP A 206 -10.72 1.12 -13.81
CA ASP A 206 -12.19 1.12 -13.96
C ASP A 206 -12.75 -0.24 -14.45
N VAL A 207 -11.97 -1.31 -14.34
CA VAL A 207 -12.41 -2.69 -14.57
C VAL A 207 -11.64 -3.66 -13.67
N ASN A 208 -12.33 -4.67 -13.15
CA ASN A 208 -11.74 -5.70 -12.30
C ASN A 208 -11.61 -7.03 -13.04
N PHE A 209 -10.49 -7.74 -12.90
CA PHE A 209 -10.32 -9.07 -13.48
C PHE A 209 -10.49 -10.17 -12.44
N VAL A 210 -11.38 -11.13 -12.71
CA VAL A 210 -11.65 -12.29 -11.86
C VAL A 210 -11.22 -13.56 -12.60
N ASN A 211 -9.98 -13.98 -12.37
CA ASN A 211 -9.42 -15.15 -13.05
C ASN A 211 -9.96 -16.46 -12.45
N ARG A 212 -10.86 -17.13 -13.18
CA ARG A 212 -11.42 -18.44 -12.81
C ARG A 212 -10.78 -19.58 -13.61
N ALA A 213 -9.75 -19.31 -14.39
CA ALA A 213 -9.05 -20.30 -15.17
C ALA A 213 -8.26 -21.26 -14.28
N ILE A 214 -8.27 -22.55 -14.63
CA ILE A 214 -7.61 -23.59 -13.84
C ILE A 214 -6.91 -24.59 -14.75
N GLY A 215 -5.66 -24.90 -14.40
CA GLY A 215 -4.84 -25.86 -15.13
C GLY A 215 -5.52 -27.22 -15.34
N GLY A 216 -5.36 -27.73 -16.57
CA GLY A 216 -5.87 -29.03 -16.99
C GLY A 216 -7.37 -29.10 -17.25
N ARG A 217 -8.12 -27.99 -17.22
CA ARG A 217 -9.56 -27.99 -17.50
C ARG A 217 -9.83 -27.84 -18.99
N SER A 218 -10.88 -28.51 -19.45
CA SER A 218 -11.49 -28.34 -20.77
C SER A 218 -12.84 -27.63 -20.64
N SER A 219 -13.47 -27.27 -21.77
CA SER A 219 -14.84 -26.71 -21.75
C SER A 219 -15.84 -27.65 -21.05
N LYS A 220 -15.68 -28.97 -21.25
CA LYS A 220 -16.47 -30.01 -20.59
C LYS A 220 -16.17 -30.11 -19.10
N SER A 221 -14.91 -30.30 -18.73
CA SER A 221 -14.56 -30.60 -17.33
C SER A 221 -14.83 -29.40 -16.43
N PHE A 222 -14.72 -28.18 -16.94
CA PHE A 222 -15.04 -26.96 -16.20
C PHE A 222 -16.54 -26.86 -15.87
N ILE A 223 -17.43 -27.34 -16.75
CA ILE A 223 -18.87 -27.46 -16.49
C ILE A 223 -19.13 -28.58 -15.48
N VAL A 224 -18.64 -29.80 -15.74
CA VAL A 224 -18.90 -30.99 -14.90
C VAL A 224 -18.40 -30.81 -13.47
N GLU A 225 -17.29 -30.10 -13.27
CA GLU A 225 -16.76 -29.74 -11.95
C GLU A 225 -17.54 -28.60 -11.25
N GLY A 226 -18.61 -28.08 -11.86
CA GLY A 226 -19.47 -27.02 -11.31
C GLY A 226 -18.85 -25.62 -11.37
N ARG A 227 -17.78 -25.40 -12.13
CA ARG A 227 -17.05 -24.12 -12.12
C ARG A 227 -17.75 -23.05 -12.93
N LEU A 228 -18.36 -23.43 -14.05
CA LEU A 228 -19.20 -22.50 -14.81
C LEU A 228 -20.38 -22.06 -13.94
N ASP A 229 -21.05 -23.01 -13.27
CA ASP A 229 -22.14 -22.71 -12.36
C ASP A 229 -21.74 -21.73 -11.25
N SER A 230 -20.64 -21.99 -10.53
CA SER A 230 -20.15 -21.05 -9.50
C SER A 230 -19.79 -19.68 -10.06
N LEU A 231 -19.19 -19.62 -11.26
CA LEU A 231 -18.85 -18.35 -11.93
C LEU A 231 -20.12 -17.56 -12.28
N LEU A 232 -21.11 -18.22 -12.88
CA LEU A 232 -22.38 -17.59 -13.25
C LEU A 232 -23.12 -17.04 -12.03
N GLN A 233 -23.03 -17.70 -10.86
CA GLN A 233 -23.61 -17.20 -9.61
C GLN A 233 -22.93 -15.93 -9.06
N GLU A 234 -21.81 -15.50 -9.63
CA GLU A 234 -21.15 -14.23 -9.26
C GLU A 234 -21.34 -13.15 -10.32
N LEU A 235 -21.70 -13.54 -11.54
CA LEU A 235 -21.82 -12.67 -12.70
C LEU A 235 -23.01 -11.72 -12.54
N ARG A 236 -22.80 -10.44 -12.90
CA ARG A 236 -23.79 -9.37 -12.79
C ARG A 236 -24.01 -8.69 -14.13
N PRO A 237 -25.14 -7.97 -14.30
CA PRO A 237 -25.37 -7.17 -15.50
C PRO A 237 -24.24 -6.16 -15.72
N GLY A 238 -23.75 -6.06 -16.96
CA GLY A 238 -22.63 -5.19 -17.33
C GLY A 238 -21.23 -5.80 -17.15
N ASP A 239 -21.11 -6.98 -16.54
CA ASP A 239 -19.85 -7.72 -16.48
C ASP A 239 -19.50 -8.34 -17.86
N TYR A 240 -18.27 -8.83 -17.99
CA TYR A 240 -17.76 -9.54 -19.16
C TYR A 240 -17.29 -10.94 -18.78
N MET A 241 -17.36 -11.89 -19.72
CA MET A 241 -16.83 -13.24 -19.52
C MET A 241 -16.00 -13.69 -20.72
N PHE A 242 -14.70 -13.87 -20.51
CA PHE A 242 -13.77 -14.39 -21.50
C PHE A 242 -13.77 -15.92 -21.42
N VAL A 243 -13.96 -16.58 -22.55
CA VAL A 243 -14.00 -18.05 -22.63
C VAL A 243 -12.89 -18.52 -23.56
N GLN A 244 -11.91 -19.24 -23.02
CA GLN A 244 -10.79 -19.79 -23.79
C GLN A 244 -10.56 -21.27 -23.43
N PHE A 245 -10.85 -22.16 -24.36
CA PHE A 245 -10.62 -23.61 -24.22
C PHE A 245 -10.13 -24.20 -25.55
N GLY A 246 -9.72 -25.48 -25.55
CA GLY A 246 -9.21 -26.17 -26.72
C GLY A 246 -8.04 -27.12 -26.43
N HIS A 247 -7.05 -26.71 -25.61
CA HIS A 247 -5.87 -27.54 -25.31
C HIS A 247 -6.24 -28.89 -24.71
N ASN A 248 -7.04 -28.86 -23.64
CA ASN A 248 -7.45 -30.06 -22.92
C ASN A 248 -8.65 -30.77 -23.56
N ASP A 249 -9.46 -30.05 -24.34
CA ASP A 249 -10.61 -30.60 -25.08
C ASP A 249 -10.16 -31.61 -26.14
N ALA A 250 -8.97 -31.41 -26.72
CA ALA A 250 -8.35 -32.29 -27.71
C ALA A 250 -7.71 -33.57 -27.13
N SER A 251 -7.71 -33.75 -25.80
CA SER A 251 -7.05 -34.87 -25.13
C SER A 251 -7.88 -36.16 -25.19
N ILE A 252 -7.93 -36.82 -26.35
CA ILE A 252 -8.79 -37.99 -26.61
C ILE A 252 -8.64 -39.14 -25.60
N ASP A 253 -7.43 -39.34 -25.07
CA ASP A 253 -7.13 -40.40 -24.11
C ASP A 253 -7.58 -40.07 -22.67
N ASN A 254 -8.14 -38.87 -22.45
CA ASN A 254 -8.66 -38.43 -21.16
C ASN A 254 -10.15 -38.12 -21.28
N GLU A 255 -11.01 -39.13 -21.06
CA GLU A 255 -12.48 -39.03 -21.19
C GLU A 255 -13.09 -37.88 -20.36
N ALA A 256 -12.52 -37.58 -19.19
CA ALA A 256 -13.00 -36.52 -18.31
C ALA A 256 -12.80 -35.12 -18.93
N ARG A 257 -11.79 -34.95 -19.79
CA ARG A 257 -11.45 -33.67 -20.44
C ARG A 257 -11.90 -33.63 -21.90
N TYR A 258 -11.82 -34.75 -22.61
CA TYR A 258 -12.09 -34.83 -24.03
C TYR A 258 -13.50 -34.33 -24.36
N ALA A 259 -13.56 -33.43 -25.33
CA ALA A 259 -14.78 -33.00 -25.99
C ALA A 259 -14.57 -33.13 -27.50
N SER A 260 -15.45 -33.89 -28.17
CA SER A 260 -15.47 -33.90 -29.63
C SER A 260 -15.72 -32.48 -30.15
N VAL A 261 -15.30 -32.14 -31.37
CA VAL A 261 -15.54 -30.80 -31.93
C VAL A 261 -17.03 -30.39 -31.89
N PRO A 262 -18.00 -31.26 -32.21
CA PRO A 262 -19.42 -30.97 -32.00
C PRO A 262 -19.79 -30.68 -30.54
N ASP A 263 -19.33 -31.50 -29.59
CA ASP A 263 -19.64 -31.30 -28.16
C ASP A 263 -19.00 -30.02 -27.62
N TYR A 264 -17.77 -29.73 -28.03
CA TYR A 264 -17.05 -28.49 -27.71
C TYR A 264 -17.87 -27.25 -28.10
N LYS A 265 -18.43 -27.24 -29.31
CA LYS A 265 -19.31 -26.14 -29.76
C LYS A 265 -20.55 -26.02 -28.87
N ASN A 266 -21.17 -27.13 -28.49
CA ASN A 266 -22.33 -27.13 -27.61
C ASN A 266 -21.97 -26.59 -26.22
N TYR A 267 -20.83 -27.00 -25.66
CA TYR A 267 -20.35 -26.47 -24.39
C TYR A 267 -20.11 -24.96 -24.47
N LEU A 268 -19.43 -24.44 -25.49
CA LEU A 268 -19.22 -22.99 -25.67
C LEU A 268 -20.54 -22.20 -25.69
N LYS A 269 -21.61 -22.74 -26.27
CA LYS A 269 -22.94 -22.11 -26.27
C LYS A 269 -23.52 -21.97 -24.86
N LEU A 270 -23.28 -22.94 -23.97
CA LEU A 270 -23.71 -22.84 -22.56
C LEU A 270 -23.03 -21.68 -21.83
N TYR A 271 -21.74 -21.45 -22.08
CA TYR A 271 -21.03 -20.27 -21.54
C TYR A 271 -21.65 -18.97 -22.04
N ILE A 272 -21.84 -18.85 -23.36
CA ILE A 272 -22.41 -17.63 -23.98
C ILE A 272 -23.80 -17.34 -23.43
N ASN A 273 -24.67 -18.35 -23.41
CA ASN A 273 -26.04 -18.21 -22.94
C ASN A 273 -26.09 -17.85 -21.46
N GLY A 274 -25.32 -18.56 -20.62
CA GLY A 274 -25.26 -18.30 -19.18
C GLY A 274 -24.84 -16.87 -18.86
N ALA A 275 -23.87 -16.32 -19.60
CA ALA A 275 -23.46 -14.92 -19.42
C ALA A 275 -24.55 -13.92 -19.86
N ARG A 276 -25.11 -14.10 -21.05
CA ARG A 276 -26.16 -13.20 -21.57
C ARG A 276 -27.40 -13.17 -20.71
N GLN A 277 -27.82 -14.32 -20.20
CA GLN A 277 -28.99 -14.44 -19.31
C GLN A 277 -28.82 -13.65 -18.00
N ARG A 278 -27.58 -13.37 -17.58
CA ARG A 278 -27.25 -12.54 -16.41
C ARG A 278 -26.90 -11.09 -16.77
N GLY A 279 -27.13 -10.70 -18.03
CA GLY A 279 -26.83 -9.36 -18.54
C GLY A 279 -25.35 -9.07 -18.75
N ALA A 280 -24.50 -10.09 -18.80
CA ALA A 280 -23.07 -9.96 -19.06
C ALA A 280 -22.74 -10.19 -20.55
N THR A 281 -21.59 -9.66 -20.98
CA THR A 281 -21.11 -9.78 -22.37
C THR A 281 -20.09 -10.92 -22.49
N PRO A 282 -20.42 -12.05 -23.16
CA PRO A 282 -19.47 -13.11 -23.41
C PRO A 282 -18.50 -12.73 -24.54
N ILE A 283 -17.22 -13.03 -24.38
CA ILE A 283 -16.16 -12.81 -25.37
C ILE A 283 -15.45 -14.15 -25.56
N LEU A 284 -15.51 -14.69 -26.78
CA LEU A 284 -14.77 -15.90 -27.11
C LEU A 284 -13.31 -15.56 -27.42
N VAL A 285 -12.40 -16.39 -26.94
CA VAL A 285 -10.97 -16.29 -27.24
C VAL A 285 -10.54 -17.63 -27.83
N THR A 286 -9.98 -17.64 -29.04
CA THR A 286 -9.46 -18.89 -29.62
C THR A 286 -8.28 -19.39 -28.80
N THR A 287 -8.09 -20.71 -28.69
CA THR A 287 -6.92 -21.24 -27.98
C THR A 287 -5.60 -20.75 -28.57
N VAL A 288 -4.64 -20.44 -27.70
CA VAL A 288 -3.32 -19.95 -28.06
C VAL A 288 -2.48 -21.06 -28.73
N THR A 289 -1.61 -20.69 -29.69
CA THR A 289 -0.74 -21.66 -30.36
C THR A 289 0.33 -22.22 -29.43
N MET A 290 0.72 -23.48 -29.61
CA MET A 290 1.88 -24.07 -28.96
C MET A 290 3.16 -23.66 -29.69
N ARG A 291 4.30 -23.78 -29.01
CA ARG A 291 5.62 -23.46 -29.56
C ARG A 291 6.16 -24.57 -30.47
N TYR A 292 5.61 -24.66 -31.67
CA TYR A 292 6.10 -25.54 -32.74
C TYR A 292 6.48 -24.74 -33.98
N PHE A 293 7.57 -25.14 -34.63
CA PHE A 293 8.10 -24.49 -35.83
C PHE A 293 8.36 -25.54 -36.92
N ASP A 294 8.20 -25.14 -38.18
CA ASP A 294 8.63 -25.92 -39.33
C ASP A 294 10.16 -25.82 -39.55
N GLN A 295 10.66 -26.44 -40.62
CA GLN A 295 12.10 -26.48 -40.93
C GLN A 295 12.65 -25.09 -41.29
N GLU A 296 11.79 -24.19 -41.75
CA GLU A 296 12.08 -22.81 -42.10
C GLU A 296 11.98 -21.85 -40.91
N GLY A 297 11.62 -22.36 -39.72
CA GLY A 297 11.50 -21.59 -38.50
C GLY A 297 10.20 -20.78 -38.39
N LYS A 298 9.15 -21.14 -39.15
CA LYS A 298 7.81 -20.54 -39.04
C LYS A 298 6.92 -21.29 -38.07
N ALA A 299 6.15 -20.54 -37.29
CA ALA A 299 5.27 -21.09 -36.27
C ALA A 299 4.10 -21.88 -36.88
N ILE A 300 3.85 -23.08 -36.36
CA ILE A 300 2.77 -23.98 -36.80
C ILE A 300 1.53 -23.74 -35.92
N PRO A 301 0.38 -23.36 -36.50
CA PRO A 301 -0.87 -23.21 -35.75
C PRO A 301 -1.29 -24.51 -35.06
N SER A 302 -1.65 -24.42 -33.77
CA SER A 302 -2.09 -25.57 -32.96
C SER A 302 -3.62 -25.65 -32.86
N PHE A 303 -4.15 -26.87 -32.68
CA PHE A 303 -5.58 -27.15 -32.44
C PHE A 303 -6.54 -26.51 -33.47
N VAL A 304 -6.19 -26.56 -34.75
CA VAL A 304 -6.91 -25.86 -35.84
C VAL A 304 -8.42 -26.12 -35.84
N ASP A 305 -8.85 -27.37 -35.60
CA ASP A 305 -10.28 -27.71 -35.59
C ASP A 305 -11.04 -27.05 -34.44
N TYR A 306 -10.43 -26.94 -33.25
CA TYR A 306 -11.03 -26.26 -32.10
C TYR A 306 -11.01 -24.74 -32.27
N VAL A 307 -9.95 -24.18 -32.88
CA VAL A 307 -9.89 -22.75 -33.26
C VAL A 307 -11.02 -22.40 -34.22
N ASN A 308 -11.21 -23.20 -35.27
CA ASN A 308 -12.30 -23.01 -36.22
C ASN A 308 -13.67 -23.17 -35.56
N ALA A 309 -13.83 -24.15 -34.68
CA ALA A 309 -15.07 -24.33 -33.92
C ALA A 309 -15.42 -23.12 -33.05
N THR A 310 -14.45 -22.51 -32.36
CA THR A 310 -14.66 -21.27 -31.60
C THR A 310 -15.10 -20.13 -32.52
N LYS A 311 -14.47 -19.97 -33.69
CA LYS A 311 -14.84 -18.94 -34.68
C LYS A 311 -16.26 -19.13 -35.21
N GLU A 312 -16.62 -20.37 -35.54
CA GLU A 312 -17.95 -20.72 -36.01
C GLU A 312 -19.02 -20.42 -34.96
N VAL A 313 -18.78 -20.77 -33.68
CA VAL A 313 -19.72 -20.46 -32.59
C VAL A 313 -19.81 -18.95 -32.35
N ALA A 314 -18.71 -18.21 -32.44
CA ALA A 314 -18.72 -16.75 -32.31
C ALA A 314 -19.63 -16.11 -33.37
N VAL A 315 -19.54 -16.56 -34.61
CA VAL A 315 -20.42 -16.11 -35.71
C VAL A 315 -21.86 -16.56 -35.47
N GLU A 316 -22.09 -17.85 -35.19
CA GLU A 316 -23.42 -18.43 -34.97
C GLU A 316 -24.18 -17.69 -33.87
N MET A 317 -23.49 -17.40 -32.77
CA MET A 317 -24.08 -16.78 -31.59
C MET A 317 -23.96 -15.25 -31.59
N ASN A 318 -23.34 -14.62 -32.59
CA ASN A 318 -23.00 -13.19 -32.61
C ASN A 318 -22.27 -12.74 -31.32
N ALA A 319 -21.23 -13.47 -30.92
CA ALA A 319 -20.40 -13.16 -29.77
C ALA A 319 -19.08 -12.49 -30.23
N PRO A 320 -18.61 -11.42 -29.56
CA PRO A 320 -17.28 -10.86 -29.81
C PRO A 320 -16.18 -11.93 -29.73
N LEU A 321 -15.17 -11.79 -30.59
CA LEU A 321 -14.10 -12.78 -30.75
C LEU A 321 -12.71 -12.13 -30.70
N VAL A 322 -11.82 -12.70 -29.88
CA VAL A 322 -10.38 -12.48 -29.94
C VAL A 322 -9.70 -13.69 -30.60
N ASP A 323 -9.15 -13.50 -31.80
CA ASP A 323 -8.41 -14.55 -32.53
C ASP A 323 -6.95 -14.65 -32.05
N LEU A 324 -6.79 -15.05 -30.79
CA LEU A 324 -5.48 -15.22 -30.16
C LEU A 324 -4.60 -16.27 -30.87
N SER A 325 -5.18 -17.25 -31.55
CA SER A 325 -4.42 -18.23 -32.34
C SER A 325 -3.65 -17.53 -33.45
N ALA A 326 -4.32 -16.70 -34.26
CA ALA A 326 -3.66 -15.94 -35.32
C ALA A 326 -2.64 -14.93 -34.77
N LEU A 327 -2.99 -14.22 -33.70
CA LEU A 327 -2.10 -13.22 -33.07
C LEU A 327 -0.83 -13.86 -32.50
N SER A 328 -0.97 -14.99 -31.80
CA SER A 328 0.17 -15.70 -31.23
C SER A 328 1.08 -16.31 -32.31
N VAL A 329 0.52 -16.85 -33.40
CA VAL A 329 1.33 -17.30 -34.56
C VAL A 329 2.12 -16.14 -35.17
N ALA A 330 1.49 -14.98 -35.37
CA ALA A 330 2.18 -13.79 -35.87
C ALA A 330 3.32 -13.35 -34.94
N TYR A 331 3.08 -13.37 -33.63
CA TYR A 331 4.09 -13.03 -32.63
C TYR A 331 5.27 -14.02 -32.61
N LEU A 332 5.01 -15.32 -32.67
CA LEU A 332 6.09 -16.32 -32.74
C LEU A 332 6.91 -16.24 -34.01
N ASN A 333 6.28 -15.92 -35.15
CA ASN A 333 7.00 -15.65 -36.39
C ASN A 333 7.88 -14.40 -36.31
N LEU A 334 7.45 -13.39 -35.55
CA LEU A 334 8.22 -12.15 -35.34
C LEU A 334 9.49 -12.40 -34.53
N ILE A 335 9.39 -13.14 -33.42
CA ILE A 335 10.51 -13.33 -32.48
C ILE A 335 11.40 -14.55 -32.81
N GLY A 336 10.86 -15.50 -33.57
CA GLY A 336 11.55 -16.72 -34.00
C GLY A 336 11.74 -17.79 -32.91
N PRO A 337 12.35 -18.95 -33.28
CA PRO A 337 12.48 -20.09 -32.39
C PRO A 337 13.31 -19.80 -31.14
N GLU A 338 14.47 -19.17 -31.24
CA GLU A 338 15.35 -19.02 -30.07
C GLU A 338 14.77 -18.07 -29.02
N THR A 339 14.31 -16.88 -29.41
CA THR A 339 13.72 -15.89 -28.50
C THR A 339 12.43 -16.40 -27.85
N SER A 340 11.62 -17.20 -28.57
CA SER A 340 10.38 -17.75 -28.01
C SER A 340 10.59 -18.71 -26.82
N LYS A 341 11.82 -19.15 -26.53
CA LYS A 341 12.15 -19.86 -25.27
C LYS A 341 11.92 -19.00 -24.03
N LEU A 342 11.91 -17.67 -24.14
CA LEU A 342 11.54 -16.77 -23.03
C LEU A 342 10.02 -16.65 -22.84
N VAL A 343 9.25 -17.02 -23.86
CA VAL A 343 7.78 -16.95 -23.82
C VAL A 343 7.23 -18.20 -23.15
N TYR A 344 7.74 -19.37 -23.54
CA TYR A 344 7.29 -20.67 -23.01
C TYR A 344 8.22 -21.19 -21.91
N LEU A 345 7.75 -22.13 -21.11
CA LEU A 345 8.41 -22.65 -19.91
C LEU A 345 9.59 -23.57 -20.28
N HIS A 346 10.67 -22.93 -20.75
CA HIS A 346 11.97 -23.51 -21.05
C HIS A 346 12.96 -22.99 -20.01
N VAL A 347 13.21 -23.79 -18.98
CA VAL A 347 14.03 -23.40 -17.83
C VAL A 347 15.15 -24.42 -17.58
N PRO A 348 16.37 -23.95 -17.24
CA PRO A 348 17.49 -24.81 -16.92
C PRO A 348 17.32 -25.52 -15.57
N ALA A 349 18.02 -26.64 -15.40
CA ALA A 349 18.09 -27.38 -14.14
C ALA A 349 18.78 -26.56 -13.03
N ALA A 350 18.44 -26.89 -11.79
CA ALA A 350 18.99 -26.34 -10.55
C ALA A 350 18.77 -24.83 -10.30
N ILE A 351 18.04 -24.12 -11.17
CA ILE A 351 17.76 -22.69 -10.98
C ILE A 351 16.43 -22.44 -10.25
N TYR A 352 15.35 -23.07 -10.72
CA TYR A 352 14.02 -22.84 -10.17
C TYR A 352 13.63 -24.01 -9.27
N SER A 353 13.26 -23.71 -8.03
CA SER A 353 12.84 -24.73 -7.06
C SER A 353 11.63 -25.56 -7.51
N ALA A 354 10.74 -24.95 -8.31
CA ALA A 354 9.61 -25.62 -8.94
C ALA A 354 10.03 -26.64 -10.00
N PHE A 355 11.21 -26.48 -10.61
CA PHE A 355 11.74 -27.26 -11.72
C PHE A 355 13.21 -27.63 -11.47
N PRO A 356 13.50 -28.45 -10.45
CA PRO A 356 14.88 -28.75 -10.03
C PRO A 356 15.70 -29.44 -11.13
N ASP A 357 15.06 -30.24 -11.97
CA ASP A 357 15.69 -30.91 -13.11
C ASP A 357 15.62 -30.09 -14.41
N GLY A 358 15.09 -28.87 -14.34
CA GLY A 358 14.75 -28.05 -15.50
C GLY A 358 13.46 -28.53 -16.17
N LEU A 359 13.00 -27.79 -17.17
CA LEU A 359 11.81 -28.15 -17.93
C LEU A 359 11.88 -27.56 -19.34
N ILE A 360 11.49 -28.37 -20.33
CA ILE A 360 11.27 -27.94 -21.71
C ILE A 360 9.81 -28.19 -22.03
N ASP A 361 9.01 -27.12 -22.03
CA ASP A 361 7.56 -27.17 -22.22
C ASP A 361 7.14 -26.14 -23.28
N ASN A 362 6.43 -26.61 -24.32
CA ASN A 362 5.97 -25.79 -25.45
C ASN A 362 4.51 -25.33 -25.32
N VAL A 363 3.89 -25.51 -24.15
CA VAL A 363 2.50 -25.16 -23.84
C VAL A 363 2.43 -24.02 -22.84
N HIS A 364 3.08 -24.15 -21.69
CA HIS A 364 2.95 -23.21 -20.59
C HIS A 364 3.89 -22.01 -20.73
N PHE A 365 3.48 -20.84 -20.22
CA PHE A 365 4.27 -19.62 -20.34
C PHE A 365 5.15 -19.37 -19.11
N GLN A 366 6.26 -18.67 -19.35
CA GLN A 366 6.93 -17.89 -18.31
C GLN A 366 6.23 -16.54 -18.12
N GLU A 367 6.53 -15.83 -17.03
CA GLU A 367 5.98 -14.49 -16.75
C GLU A 367 6.07 -13.53 -17.95
N PHE A 368 7.24 -13.46 -18.61
CA PHE A 368 7.40 -12.64 -19.82
C PHE A 368 6.42 -13.04 -20.92
N GLY A 369 6.31 -14.33 -21.23
CA GLY A 369 5.37 -14.83 -22.24
C GLY A 369 3.93 -14.52 -21.90
N ALA A 370 3.54 -14.70 -20.64
CA ALA A 370 2.19 -14.35 -20.18
C ALA A 370 1.87 -12.86 -20.38
N ILE A 371 2.83 -11.95 -20.16
CA ILE A 371 2.69 -10.52 -20.44
C ILE A 371 2.46 -10.27 -21.94
N GLN A 372 3.24 -10.92 -22.82
CA GLN A 372 3.09 -10.73 -24.27
C GLN A 372 1.76 -11.25 -24.79
N ILE A 373 1.33 -12.43 -24.35
CA ILE A 373 0.04 -13.00 -24.75
C ILE A 373 -1.11 -12.14 -24.21
N ALA A 374 -1.01 -11.62 -22.98
CA ALA A 374 -1.97 -10.68 -22.43
C ALA A 374 -2.07 -9.38 -23.24
N ARG A 375 -0.94 -8.84 -23.71
CA ARG A 375 -0.91 -7.67 -24.61
C ARG A 375 -1.66 -7.94 -25.90
N LEU A 376 -1.45 -9.09 -26.53
CA LEU A 376 -2.15 -9.48 -27.76
C LEU A 376 -3.67 -9.53 -27.54
N VAL A 377 -4.11 -10.13 -26.43
CA VAL A 377 -5.52 -10.19 -26.05
C VAL A 377 -6.09 -8.79 -25.84
N ALA A 378 -5.43 -7.94 -25.03
CA ALA A 378 -5.88 -6.58 -24.77
C ALA A 378 -5.93 -5.73 -26.05
N GLY A 379 -4.92 -5.84 -26.90
CA GLY A 379 -4.87 -5.15 -28.19
C GLY A 379 -6.01 -5.57 -29.13
N ALA A 380 -6.40 -6.85 -29.12
CA ALA A 380 -7.56 -7.33 -29.87
C ALA A 380 -8.88 -6.85 -29.25
N VAL A 381 -9.00 -6.84 -27.92
CA VAL A 381 -10.18 -6.30 -27.22
C VAL A 381 -10.40 -4.84 -27.56
N LYS A 382 -9.33 -4.05 -27.68
CA LYS A 382 -9.38 -2.64 -28.10
C LYS A 382 -10.02 -2.43 -29.48
N GLN A 383 -10.03 -3.46 -30.33
CA GLN A 383 -10.64 -3.41 -31.67
C GLN A 383 -12.09 -3.91 -31.69
N LEU A 384 -12.62 -4.39 -30.56
CA LEU A 384 -14.01 -4.86 -30.47
C LEU A 384 -14.96 -3.67 -30.28
N ASP A 385 -16.16 -3.78 -30.84
CA ASP A 385 -17.24 -2.80 -30.66
C ASP A 385 -18.02 -3.09 -29.36
N ILE A 386 -17.34 -2.94 -28.21
CA ILE A 386 -17.91 -3.13 -26.88
C ILE A 386 -17.35 -2.08 -25.89
N PRO A 387 -18.07 -1.73 -24.81
CA PRO A 387 -17.60 -0.69 -23.89
C PRO A 387 -16.25 -1.00 -23.23
N LEU A 388 -15.93 -2.29 -23.00
CA LEU A 388 -14.63 -2.73 -22.46
C LEU A 388 -13.43 -2.24 -23.29
N ALA A 389 -13.59 -2.04 -24.61
CA ALA A 389 -12.52 -1.59 -25.49
C ALA A 389 -11.98 -0.21 -25.09
N GLY A 390 -12.85 0.68 -24.57
CA GLY A 390 -12.48 2.01 -24.09
C GLY A 390 -11.67 2.01 -22.80
N LEU A 391 -11.60 0.88 -22.10
CA LEU A 391 -10.83 0.72 -20.86
C LEU A 391 -9.44 0.12 -21.10
N VAL A 392 -9.10 -0.24 -22.34
CA VAL A 392 -7.78 -0.75 -22.71
C VAL A 392 -6.77 0.41 -22.75
N THR A 393 -5.69 0.30 -21.99
CA THR A 393 -4.62 1.30 -21.92
C THR A 393 -3.59 1.08 -23.03
N ASP A 394 -2.31 1.34 -22.74
CA ASP A 394 -1.24 1.22 -23.71
C ASP A 394 -0.90 -0.25 -23.98
N VAL A 395 -1.14 -0.68 -25.22
CA VAL A 395 -0.82 -2.02 -25.74
C VAL A 395 0.32 -1.96 -26.74
N THR A 396 0.98 -0.81 -26.88
CA THR A 396 2.17 -0.68 -27.71
C THR A 396 3.27 -1.56 -27.14
N ILE A 397 4.06 -2.12 -28.05
CA ILE A 397 5.26 -2.87 -27.67
C ILE A 397 6.32 -1.82 -27.34
N PRO A 398 6.84 -1.77 -26.10
CA PRO A 398 7.89 -0.82 -25.75
C PRO A 398 9.12 -1.07 -26.63
N PRO A 399 9.91 -0.03 -26.95
CA PRO A 399 11.18 -0.21 -27.65
C PRO A 399 12.14 -1.10 -26.84
N VAL A 400 13.27 -1.50 -27.44
CA VAL A 400 14.32 -2.20 -26.71
C VAL A 400 14.75 -1.33 -25.53
N PRO A 401 14.75 -1.83 -24.28
CA PRO A 401 15.06 -1.01 -23.11
C PRO A 401 16.50 -0.50 -23.10
N SER A 402 16.75 0.53 -22.28
CA SER A 402 18.11 0.96 -21.98
C SER A 402 18.87 -0.11 -21.18
N VAL A 403 20.21 -0.07 -21.26
CA VAL A 403 21.07 -1.02 -20.54
C VAL A 403 20.92 -0.81 -19.03
N PRO A 404 20.69 -1.87 -18.24
CA PRO A 404 20.66 -1.77 -16.78
C PRO A 404 21.94 -1.15 -16.21
N GLN A 405 21.77 -0.12 -15.40
CA GLN A 405 22.86 0.60 -14.73
C GLN A 405 22.94 0.26 -13.25
N ASN A 406 24.08 0.57 -12.62
CA ASN A 406 24.32 0.39 -11.19
C ASN A 406 24.06 -1.04 -10.68
N VAL A 407 24.50 -2.03 -11.46
CA VAL A 407 24.47 -3.42 -11.00
C VAL A 407 25.35 -3.57 -9.75
N ALA A 408 24.80 -4.19 -8.71
CA ALA A 408 25.40 -4.34 -7.38
C ALA A 408 25.17 -5.76 -6.84
N VAL A 409 26.07 -6.25 -5.95
CA VAL A 409 26.06 -7.65 -5.45
C VAL A 409 26.13 -7.75 -3.92
N SER A 410 25.01 -7.74 -3.22
CA SER A 410 24.95 -7.72 -1.75
C SER A 410 24.67 -9.11 -1.17
N ASN A 411 24.58 -9.22 0.16
CA ASN A 411 24.24 -10.46 0.86
C ASN A 411 25.08 -11.67 0.40
N LEU A 412 26.39 -11.45 0.23
CA LEU A 412 27.33 -12.47 -0.22
C LEU A 412 27.43 -13.62 0.79
N SER A 413 27.09 -14.83 0.36
CA SER A 413 27.33 -16.07 1.09
C SER A 413 28.45 -16.89 0.42
N ASN A 414 28.67 -18.12 0.87
CA ASN A 414 29.64 -19.02 0.25
C ASN A 414 29.07 -19.68 -1.02
N THR A 415 27.75 -19.70 -1.20
CA THR A 415 27.12 -20.28 -2.40
C THR A 415 26.12 -19.37 -3.10
N GLY A 416 25.93 -18.14 -2.63
CA GLY A 416 24.85 -17.24 -3.02
C GLY A 416 25.21 -15.74 -2.96
N ALA A 417 24.38 -14.92 -3.59
CA ALA A 417 24.44 -13.46 -3.54
C ALA A 417 23.09 -12.83 -3.92
N LYS A 418 22.82 -11.60 -3.47
CA LYS A 418 21.74 -10.75 -4.01
C LYS A 418 22.30 -9.83 -5.08
N ILE A 419 21.67 -9.77 -6.24
CA ILE A 419 22.01 -8.87 -7.34
C ILE A 419 20.94 -7.77 -7.41
N SER A 420 21.32 -6.50 -7.51
CA SER A 420 20.39 -5.37 -7.67
C SER A 420 20.87 -4.39 -8.75
N TRP A 421 19.96 -3.58 -9.31
CA TRP A 421 20.25 -2.60 -10.36
C TRP A 421 19.20 -1.48 -10.40
N ASN A 422 19.44 -0.43 -11.17
CA ASN A 422 18.44 0.62 -11.42
C ASN A 422 17.40 0.17 -12.45
N ALA A 423 16.15 0.61 -12.27
CA ALA A 423 15.10 0.39 -13.27
C ALA A 423 15.51 0.99 -14.62
N SER A 424 15.38 0.22 -15.69
CA SER A 424 15.57 0.65 -17.07
C SER A 424 14.22 0.94 -17.70
N GLU A 425 14.08 2.08 -18.37
CA GLU A 425 12.83 2.52 -18.99
C GLU A 425 12.36 1.53 -20.07
N GLY A 426 11.05 1.29 -20.14
CA GLY A 426 10.46 0.36 -21.11
C GLY A 426 10.69 -1.12 -20.82
N THR A 427 11.26 -1.47 -19.66
CA THR A 427 11.53 -2.86 -19.28
C THR A 427 10.28 -3.58 -18.80
N GLU A 428 10.06 -4.79 -19.31
CA GLU A 428 9.00 -5.69 -18.84
C GLU A 428 9.55 -6.79 -17.94
N ILE A 429 10.78 -7.25 -18.22
CA ILE A 429 11.48 -8.24 -17.42
C ILE A 429 13.00 -8.04 -17.55
N TYR A 430 13.75 -8.36 -16.51
CA TYR A 430 15.21 -8.43 -16.54
C TYR A 430 15.68 -9.87 -16.64
N LYS A 431 16.88 -10.06 -17.20
CA LYS A 431 17.54 -11.36 -17.31
C LYS A 431 18.94 -11.30 -16.72
N ILE A 432 19.24 -12.28 -15.87
CA ILE A 432 20.47 -12.32 -15.09
C ILE A 432 21.41 -13.37 -15.67
N TYR A 433 22.65 -12.94 -15.87
CA TYR A 433 23.73 -13.73 -16.41
C TYR A 433 24.83 -13.90 -15.36
N ARG A 434 25.36 -15.11 -15.22
CA ARG A 434 26.49 -15.41 -14.35
C ARG A 434 27.50 -16.33 -15.04
N LYS A 435 28.78 -16.14 -14.77
CA LYS A 435 29.83 -17.14 -15.00
C LYS A 435 30.85 -17.16 -13.88
N LEU A 436 31.63 -18.23 -13.76
CA LEU A 436 32.89 -18.14 -13.02
C LEU A 436 33.79 -17.11 -13.72
N ALA A 437 34.53 -16.33 -12.95
CA ALA A 437 35.46 -15.34 -13.51
C ALA A 437 36.54 -16.01 -14.38
N SER A 438 36.84 -17.30 -14.15
CA SER A 438 37.72 -18.13 -14.96
C SER A 438 37.14 -18.57 -16.30
N ASP A 439 35.82 -18.55 -16.46
CA ASP A 439 35.13 -19.11 -17.61
C ASP A 439 34.92 -18.05 -18.71
N THR A 440 34.68 -18.51 -19.94
CA THR A 440 34.41 -17.66 -21.10
C THR A 440 32.95 -17.26 -21.20
N ASP A 441 32.02 -18.21 -21.06
CA ASP A 441 30.62 -18.04 -21.43
C ASP A 441 29.71 -17.82 -20.22
N TYR A 442 28.75 -16.91 -20.37
CA TYR A 442 27.71 -16.67 -19.35
C TYR A 442 26.59 -17.71 -19.45
N VAL A 443 26.13 -18.17 -18.28
CA VAL A 443 24.88 -18.91 -18.15
C VAL A 443 23.77 -17.91 -17.81
N SER A 444 22.66 -17.99 -18.54
CA SER A 444 21.41 -17.31 -18.17
C SER A 444 20.80 -18.05 -17.00
N LEU A 445 20.70 -17.39 -15.85
CA LEU A 445 20.14 -18.00 -14.65
C LEU A 445 18.61 -17.88 -14.69
N MET A 446 18.11 -16.67 -14.48
CA MET A 446 16.70 -16.42 -14.21
C MET A 446 16.26 -15.07 -14.74
N THR A 447 14.94 -14.88 -14.81
CA THR A 447 14.31 -13.62 -15.16
C THR A 447 13.46 -13.09 -14.02
N THR A 448 13.33 -11.77 -13.89
CA THR A 448 12.51 -11.13 -12.87
C THR A 448 11.95 -9.79 -13.32
N SER A 449 10.75 -9.45 -12.87
CA SER A 449 10.16 -8.12 -13.06
C SER A 449 10.66 -7.10 -12.03
N ASP A 450 11.29 -7.57 -10.94
CA ASP A 450 11.91 -6.72 -9.92
C ASP A 450 13.29 -6.24 -10.35
N THR A 451 13.78 -5.16 -9.72
CA THR A 451 15.14 -4.63 -9.92
C THR A 451 16.20 -5.29 -9.03
N SER A 452 15.86 -6.42 -8.42
CA SER A 452 16.81 -7.24 -7.68
C SER A 452 16.43 -8.71 -7.65
N ILE A 453 17.42 -9.58 -7.41
CA ILE A 453 17.21 -11.03 -7.31
C ILE A 453 18.28 -11.74 -6.48
N ASN A 454 17.91 -12.79 -5.76
CA ASN A 454 18.88 -13.68 -5.12
C ASN A 454 19.30 -14.79 -6.08
N ILE A 455 20.61 -15.01 -6.21
CA ILE A 455 21.22 -16.10 -6.98
C ILE A 455 21.93 -17.07 -6.03
N SER A 456 21.93 -18.37 -6.36
CA SER A 456 22.51 -19.45 -5.55
C SER A 456 23.27 -20.47 -6.42
N GLY A 457 23.80 -21.54 -5.81
CA GLY A 457 24.49 -22.62 -6.52
C GLY A 457 25.90 -22.25 -6.98
N MET A 458 26.56 -21.35 -6.26
CA MET A 458 27.95 -20.98 -6.49
C MET A 458 28.89 -21.82 -5.62
N VAL A 459 30.06 -22.12 -6.15
CA VAL A 459 31.19 -22.72 -5.42
C VAL A 459 31.83 -21.68 -4.51
N GLU A 460 32.14 -22.09 -3.28
CA GLU A 460 32.83 -21.30 -2.26
C GLU A 460 34.23 -20.84 -2.68
N GLY A 461 34.62 -19.63 -2.25
CA GLY A 461 35.96 -19.06 -2.48
C GLY A 461 36.27 -18.86 -3.97
N LYS A 462 35.24 -18.76 -4.82
CA LYS A 462 35.39 -18.54 -6.26
C LYS A 462 34.88 -17.17 -6.65
N LYS A 463 35.54 -16.58 -7.63
CA LYS A 463 35.13 -15.33 -8.25
C LYS A 463 34.09 -15.59 -9.33
N TYR A 464 33.04 -14.78 -9.35
CA TYR A 464 31.98 -14.80 -10.34
C TYR A 464 31.83 -13.44 -10.98
N ASP A 465 31.52 -13.44 -12.27
CA ASP A 465 31.09 -12.28 -13.02
C ASP A 465 29.58 -12.35 -13.21
N VAL A 466 28.88 -11.26 -12.92
CA VAL A 466 27.46 -11.10 -13.19
C VAL A 466 27.17 -9.94 -14.13
N ARG A 467 26.11 -10.10 -14.91
CA ARG A 467 25.52 -9.05 -15.75
C ARG A 467 24.01 -9.16 -15.76
N VAL A 468 23.36 -8.03 -16.07
CA VAL A 468 21.91 -7.94 -16.20
C VAL A 468 21.58 -7.31 -17.55
N SER A 469 20.54 -7.80 -18.23
CA SER A 469 19.92 -7.12 -19.36
C SER A 469 18.45 -6.86 -19.06
N ALA A 470 17.89 -5.84 -19.71
CA ALA A 470 16.49 -5.52 -19.69
C ALA A 470 15.83 -6.01 -20.97
N ILE A 471 14.59 -6.49 -20.88
CA ILE A 471 13.85 -7.08 -21.99
C ILE A 471 12.49 -6.41 -22.09
N SER A 472 12.11 -6.06 -23.33
CA SER A 472 10.75 -5.73 -23.72
C SER A 472 10.28 -6.65 -24.84
N GLY A 473 9.01 -6.54 -25.24
CA GLY A 473 8.50 -7.25 -26.41
C GLY A 473 9.22 -6.91 -27.73
N SER A 474 9.99 -5.83 -27.78
CA SER A 474 10.81 -5.47 -28.96
C SER A 474 12.21 -6.11 -28.95
N GLY A 475 12.68 -6.63 -27.81
CA GLY A 475 13.97 -7.28 -27.72
C GLY A 475 14.69 -7.10 -26.38
N GLU A 476 15.87 -7.70 -26.30
CA GLU A 476 16.78 -7.63 -25.15
C GLU A 476 17.81 -6.50 -25.35
N SER A 477 18.05 -5.71 -24.30
CA SER A 477 19.09 -4.68 -24.27
C SER A 477 20.50 -5.29 -24.35
N GLU A 478 21.51 -4.44 -24.60
CA GLU A 478 22.88 -4.83 -24.27
C GLU A 478 23.01 -5.18 -22.78
N LYS A 479 23.95 -6.07 -22.45
CA LYS A 479 24.21 -6.47 -21.06
C LYS A 479 24.93 -5.36 -20.32
N SER A 480 24.61 -5.19 -19.04
CA SER A 480 25.27 -4.27 -18.12
C SER A 480 26.80 -4.43 -18.10
N ALA A 481 27.47 -3.45 -17.50
CA ALA A 481 28.86 -3.62 -17.07
C ALA A 481 29.02 -4.87 -16.19
N VAL A 482 30.21 -5.48 -16.24
CA VAL A 482 30.55 -6.65 -15.42
C VAL A 482 30.68 -6.21 -13.96
N VAL A 483 30.04 -6.94 -13.07
CA VAL A 483 30.35 -6.87 -11.64
C VAL A 483 30.97 -8.19 -11.24
N THR A 484 32.20 -8.14 -10.73
CA THR A 484 32.93 -9.30 -10.23
C THR A 484 32.87 -9.31 -8.71
N PHE A 485 32.52 -10.46 -8.13
CA PHE A 485 32.54 -10.68 -6.69
C PHE A 485 33.13 -12.06 -6.36
N GLU A 486 33.51 -12.26 -5.11
CA GLU A 486 34.03 -13.53 -4.62
C GLU A 486 33.07 -14.09 -3.58
N THR A 487 32.63 -15.34 -3.76
CA THR A 487 31.87 -16.03 -2.73
C THR A 487 32.74 -16.14 -1.49
N SER A 488 32.23 -15.67 -0.35
CA SER A 488 33.08 -15.62 0.84
C SER A 488 33.34 -17.04 1.38
N VAL A 489 34.41 -17.22 2.15
CA VAL A 489 34.78 -18.51 2.74
C VAL A 489 33.92 -18.78 3.99
N ALA A 490 33.69 -20.04 4.33
CA ALA A 490 32.77 -20.49 5.37
C ALA A 490 33.14 -19.99 6.77
N GLY A 491 32.11 -19.76 7.59
CA GLY A 491 32.21 -19.41 9.01
C GLY A 491 32.28 -20.67 9.89
N LEU A 492 31.58 -20.70 11.03
CA LEU A 492 31.56 -21.88 11.89
C LEU A 492 30.90 -23.06 11.17
N ASN A 493 31.61 -24.18 11.07
CA ASN A 493 31.15 -25.38 10.40
C ASN A 493 31.06 -26.52 11.42
N PHE A 494 29.95 -27.26 11.41
CA PHE A 494 29.65 -28.35 12.32
C PHE A 494 29.32 -29.62 11.53
N ASP A 495 30.00 -30.70 11.89
CA ASP A 495 29.82 -32.03 11.31
C ASP A 495 29.13 -32.92 12.34
N PHE A 496 27.94 -33.41 12.03
CA PHE A 496 27.09 -34.15 12.95
C PHE A 496 27.27 -35.65 12.74
N GLY A 497 27.84 -36.32 13.74
CA GLY A 497 28.29 -37.69 13.58
C GLY A 497 28.35 -38.49 14.87
N LEU A 498 28.73 -39.77 14.74
CA LEU A 498 29.10 -40.57 15.90
C LEU A 498 30.51 -40.14 16.37
N ALA A 499 30.74 -40.19 17.67
CA ALA A 499 32.05 -39.86 18.23
C ALA A 499 33.14 -40.75 17.61
N GLY A 500 34.16 -40.11 17.02
CA GLY A 500 35.28 -40.80 16.37
C GLY A 500 35.06 -41.16 14.90
N SER A 501 33.94 -40.77 14.31
CA SER A 501 33.78 -40.75 12.85
C SER A 501 34.68 -39.66 12.22
N PRO A 502 35.15 -39.83 10.97
CA PRO A 502 35.95 -38.81 10.30
C PRO A 502 35.18 -37.51 10.11
N VAL A 503 35.79 -36.41 10.57
CA VAL A 503 35.23 -35.06 10.48
C VAL A 503 35.71 -34.41 9.20
N ALA A 504 34.77 -33.82 8.45
CA ALA A 504 35.08 -33.07 7.24
C ALA A 504 36.12 -31.97 7.50
N ALA A 505 37.07 -31.82 6.57
CA ALA A 505 38.13 -30.83 6.74
C ALA A 505 37.55 -29.42 6.90
N GLY A 506 37.90 -28.74 8.00
CA GLY A 506 37.38 -27.40 8.33
C GLY A 506 36.09 -27.38 9.13
N TYR A 507 35.59 -28.55 9.55
CA TYR A 507 34.41 -28.70 10.40
C TYR A 507 34.76 -29.05 11.85
N THR A 508 33.85 -28.71 12.76
CA THR A 508 33.90 -29.05 14.18
C THR A 508 32.97 -30.23 14.44
N GLU A 509 33.49 -31.29 15.08
CA GLU A 509 32.69 -32.47 15.43
C GLU A 509 31.54 -32.11 16.39
N VAL A 510 30.32 -32.53 16.06
CA VAL A 510 29.16 -32.52 16.94
C VAL A 510 28.62 -33.95 17.02
N ASN A 511 28.79 -34.57 18.19
CA ASN A 511 28.28 -35.90 18.46
C ASN A 511 27.29 -35.87 19.62
N LEU A 512 26.71 -37.02 19.99
CA LEU A 512 25.70 -37.11 21.05
C LEU A 512 26.19 -36.65 22.44
N SER A 513 27.50 -36.51 22.65
CA SER A 513 28.08 -35.94 23.88
C SER A 513 28.36 -34.44 23.82
N THR A 514 28.24 -33.83 22.63
CA THR A 514 28.44 -32.39 22.41
C THR A 514 27.21 -31.61 22.87
N LEU A 515 26.93 -31.65 24.17
CA LEU A 515 25.84 -30.88 24.78
C LEU A 515 26.16 -29.38 24.79
N TYR A 516 25.16 -28.53 24.67
CA TYR A 516 25.35 -27.09 24.77
C TYR A 516 25.79 -26.71 26.20
N THR A 517 26.86 -25.94 26.31
CA THR A 517 27.21 -25.19 27.52
C THR A 517 27.62 -23.79 27.14
N LYS A 518 27.42 -22.84 28.06
CA LYS A 518 27.78 -21.43 27.83
C LYS A 518 29.29 -21.24 27.59
N GLU A 519 30.12 -22.10 28.17
CA GLU A 519 31.57 -22.06 28.01
C GLU A 519 32.02 -22.60 26.65
N ARG A 520 31.29 -23.58 26.09
CA ARG A 520 31.56 -24.15 24.77
C ARG A 520 31.03 -23.23 23.66
N GLY A 521 29.90 -22.57 23.92
CA GLY A 521 29.23 -21.70 22.97
C GLY A 521 28.57 -22.42 21.80
N TYR A 522 28.46 -23.76 21.82
CA TYR A 522 27.65 -24.52 20.88
C TYR A 522 27.32 -25.91 21.44
N GLY A 523 26.28 -26.56 20.90
CA GLY A 523 25.96 -27.96 21.20
C GLY A 523 24.48 -28.31 21.15
N ILE A 524 24.19 -29.58 21.36
CA ILE A 524 22.85 -30.16 21.43
C ILE A 524 22.24 -29.87 22.80
N THR A 525 20.96 -29.51 22.89
CA THR A 525 20.33 -29.20 24.18
C THR A 525 20.04 -30.43 25.02
N ASP A 526 19.57 -31.51 24.39
CA ASP A 526 19.31 -32.82 24.98
C ASP A 526 19.55 -33.90 23.92
N SER A 527 20.40 -34.88 24.23
CA SER A 527 20.73 -35.99 23.35
C SER A 527 20.10 -37.32 23.79
N THR A 528 19.25 -37.31 24.82
CA THR A 528 18.56 -38.51 25.32
C THR A 528 17.76 -39.14 24.19
N ASP A 529 18.01 -40.43 23.93
CA ASP A 529 17.39 -41.24 22.87
C ASP A 529 17.65 -40.78 21.42
N MET A 530 18.45 -39.74 21.21
CA MET A 530 18.95 -39.39 19.88
C MET A 530 19.88 -40.48 19.35
N ILE A 531 19.88 -40.64 18.03
CA ILE A 531 20.71 -41.63 17.35
C ILE A 531 21.68 -40.96 16.39
N GLY A 532 22.86 -41.55 16.24
CA GLY A 532 23.82 -41.20 15.19
C GLY A 532 24.15 -42.43 14.35
N ARG A 533 24.49 -42.22 13.08
CA ARG A 533 25.00 -43.29 12.21
C ARG A 533 26.08 -42.78 11.29
N ASP A 534 27.01 -43.68 10.99
CA ASP A 534 28.04 -43.52 9.97
C ASP A 534 27.80 -44.56 8.86
N ARG A 535 27.73 -44.11 7.59
CA ARG A 535 27.49 -44.96 6.42
C ARG A 535 28.74 -45.26 5.59
N GLY A 536 29.91 -44.83 6.05
CA GLY A 536 31.18 -45.00 5.35
C GLY A 536 31.42 -43.98 4.23
N GLU A 537 32.64 -44.03 3.69
CA GLU A 537 33.09 -43.15 2.60
C GLU A 537 32.20 -43.29 1.36
N ARG A 538 32.00 -42.17 0.64
CA ARG A 538 31.26 -42.11 -0.62
C ARG A 538 32.23 -41.77 -1.76
N PRO A 539 32.79 -42.78 -2.47
CA PRO A 539 33.88 -42.57 -3.43
C PRO A 539 33.53 -41.71 -4.65
N THR A 540 32.24 -41.46 -4.89
CA THR A 540 31.75 -40.62 -5.99
C THR A 540 31.71 -39.13 -5.66
N LEU A 541 31.94 -38.75 -4.39
CA LEU A 541 31.98 -37.37 -3.93
C LEU A 541 33.43 -36.93 -3.67
N SER A 542 33.68 -35.62 -3.65
CA SER A 542 34.96 -35.09 -3.14
C SER A 542 35.16 -35.53 -1.68
N THR A 543 36.39 -35.77 -1.24
CA THR A 543 36.68 -36.23 0.14
C THR A 543 36.00 -35.39 1.21
N ILE A 544 36.03 -34.05 1.10
CA ILE A 544 35.38 -33.14 2.06
C ILE A 544 33.87 -33.36 2.12
N LEU A 545 33.20 -33.37 0.95
CA LEU A 545 31.76 -33.62 0.88
C LEU A 545 31.39 -35.05 1.26
N SER A 546 32.26 -36.03 0.97
CA SER A 546 32.09 -37.42 1.39
C SER A 546 32.06 -37.51 2.90
N ASP A 547 33.00 -36.87 3.59
CA ASP A 547 33.04 -36.84 5.05
C ASP A 547 31.80 -36.11 5.61
N ALA A 548 31.46 -34.92 5.09
CA ALA A 548 30.34 -34.12 5.60
C ALA A 548 28.92 -34.72 5.43
N VAL A 549 28.75 -35.74 4.58
CA VAL A 549 27.44 -36.41 4.35
C VAL A 549 27.49 -37.91 4.63
N ARG A 550 28.61 -38.40 5.15
CA ARG A 550 28.82 -39.82 5.46
C ARG A 550 28.04 -40.22 6.70
N ASP A 551 28.05 -39.38 7.72
CA ASP A 551 27.43 -39.58 9.01
C ASP A 551 26.38 -38.49 9.30
N TRP A 552 25.58 -38.75 10.32
CA TRP A 552 24.49 -37.87 10.74
C TRP A 552 24.07 -38.14 12.18
N LEU A 553 23.44 -37.14 12.79
CA LEU A 553 22.59 -37.28 13.98
C LEU A 553 21.10 -37.14 13.61
N GLY A 554 20.21 -37.78 14.38
CA GLY A 554 18.76 -37.62 14.20
C GLY A 554 17.92 -38.12 15.37
N TYR A 555 16.64 -37.72 15.37
CA TYR A 555 15.67 -38.09 16.40
C TYR A 555 14.27 -38.32 15.80
N PHE A 556 13.92 -39.58 15.61
CA PHE A 556 12.81 -39.98 14.74
C PHE A 556 11.46 -39.66 15.39
N ASN A 557 10.65 -38.85 14.72
CA ASN A 557 9.32 -38.40 15.18
C ASN A 557 9.30 -37.57 16.47
N VAL A 558 10.46 -37.06 16.91
CA VAL A 558 10.56 -36.20 18.11
C VAL A 558 11.15 -34.85 17.73
N GLY A 559 12.35 -34.86 17.16
CA GLY A 559 13.12 -33.66 16.88
C GLY A 559 14.04 -33.25 18.01
N TRP A 560 14.99 -32.36 17.72
CA TRP A 560 16.06 -31.96 18.62
C TRP A 560 16.55 -30.55 18.30
N GLU A 561 17.25 -29.95 19.26
CA GLU A 561 17.69 -28.56 19.17
C GLU A 561 19.23 -28.48 19.24
N PHE A 562 19.79 -27.66 18.36
CA PHE A 562 21.21 -27.33 18.35
C PHE A 562 21.38 -25.82 18.52
N LYS A 563 22.29 -25.42 19.40
CA LYS A 563 22.54 -24.02 19.74
C LYS A 563 23.95 -23.62 19.39
N VAL A 564 24.14 -22.38 18.97
CA VAL A 564 25.44 -21.76 18.69
C VAL A 564 25.42 -20.31 19.15
N ASP A 565 26.29 -19.95 20.10
CA ASP A 565 26.53 -18.59 20.53
C ASP A 565 27.26 -17.82 19.43
N LEU A 566 26.62 -16.77 18.94
CA LEU A 566 27.05 -15.98 17.80
C LEU A 566 26.73 -14.51 18.09
N PRO A 567 27.60 -13.56 17.74
CA PRO A 567 27.24 -12.14 17.86
C PRO A 567 25.95 -11.82 17.09
N ASN A 568 25.17 -10.84 17.54
CA ASN A 568 23.98 -10.39 16.80
C ASN A 568 24.34 -10.02 15.35
N GLY A 569 23.39 -10.19 14.43
CA GLY A 569 23.58 -9.85 13.04
C GLY A 569 22.86 -10.78 12.08
N LEU A 570 23.13 -10.60 10.79
CA LEU A 570 22.55 -11.41 9.72
C LEU A 570 23.52 -12.51 9.30
N TYR A 571 22.96 -13.70 9.05
CA TYR A 571 23.71 -14.90 8.77
C TYR A 571 23.12 -15.65 7.58
N ALA A 572 24.00 -16.28 6.79
CA ALA A 572 23.62 -17.36 5.90
C ALA A 572 23.90 -18.70 6.59
N VAL A 573 22.97 -19.64 6.42
CA VAL A 573 23.07 -20.98 7.00
C VAL A 573 22.90 -22.02 5.90
N LYS A 574 23.89 -22.91 5.71
CA LYS A 574 23.78 -24.06 4.81
C LYS A 574 23.65 -25.34 5.62
N LEU A 575 22.70 -26.20 5.23
CA LEU A 575 22.45 -27.49 5.88
C LEU A 575 22.57 -28.63 4.88
N TYR A 576 23.15 -29.74 5.36
CA TYR A 576 23.27 -31.01 4.66
C TYR A 576 22.39 -32.05 5.35
N VAL A 577 21.47 -32.65 4.59
CA VAL A 577 20.49 -33.63 5.11
C VAL A 577 20.39 -34.82 4.16
N GLY A 578 20.71 -36.02 4.63
CA GLY A 578 20.67 -37.25 3.86
C GLY A 578 21.06 -38.50 4.65
N ASP A 579 20.55 -39.66 4.22
CA ASP A 579 21.00 -40.98 4.69
C ASP A 579 21.34 -41.84 3.46
N TYR A 580 22.53 -42.42 3.42
CA TYR A 580 22.95 -43.21 2.25
C TYR A 580 22.11 -44.48 2.06
N SER A 581 21.68 -45.12 3.17
CA SER A 581 20.92 -46.37 3.14
C SER A 581 19.46 -46.21 3.54
N GLY A 582 18.95 -44.99 3.62
CA GLY A 582 17.60 -44.68 4.08
C GLY A 582 17.13 -43.33 3.56
N THR A 583 15.90 -42.93 3.87
CA THR A 583 15.41 -41.58 3.49
C THR A 583 15.57 -40.62 4.65
N ALA A 584 15.94 -39.37 4.38
CA ALA A 584 15.92 -38.30 5.39
C ALA A 584 14.69 -37.39 5.18
N ARG A 585 13.96 -37.13 6.25
CA ARG A 585 12.76 -36.27 6.30
C ARG A 585 12.87 -35.34 7.50
N THR A 586 13.48 -34.18 7.27
CA THR A 586 13.81 -33.20 8.30
C THR A 586 13.11 -31.88 8.03
N ASN A 587 12.30 -31.40 8.96
CA ASN A 587 11.84 -30.01 8.95
C ASN A 587 12.83 -29.16 9.75
N VAL A 588 13.14 -27.97 9.26
CA VAL A 588 14.08 -27.07 9.93
C VAL A 588 13.38 -25.77 10.30
N ALA A 589 13.56 -25.35 11.55
CA ALA A 589 13.30 -23.98 11.97
C ALA A 589 14.56 -23.38 12.61
N ILE A 590 14.82 -22.10 12.35
CA ILE A 590 15.95 -21.36 12.92
C ILE A 590 15.39 -20.07 13.51
N GLU A 591 15.73 -19.73 14.75
CA GLU A 591 15.16 -18.58 15.47
C GLU A 591 13.61 -18.62 15.53
N GLY A 592 13.04 -19.82 15.63
CA GLY A 592 11.59 -20.03 15.61
C GLY A 592 10.92 -19.86 14.23
N VAL A 593 11.67 -19.48 13.19
CA VAL A 593 11.16 -19.34 11.81
C VAL A 593 11.32 -20.67 11.06
N SER A 594 10.21 -21.20 10.54
CA SER A 594 10.23 -22.45 9.75
C SER A 594 10.70 -22.22 8.32
N TYR A 595 11.66 -23.02 7.87
CA TYR A 595 12.16 -23.05 6.50
C TYR A 595 11.67 -24.30 5.73
N GLY A 596 10.71 -25.04 6.29
CA GLY A 596 10.09 -26.20 5.66
C GLY A 596 10.96 -27.46 5.64
N ALA A 597 10.56 -28.43 4.81
CA ALA A 597 11.14 -29.77 4.78
C ALA A 597 12.41 -29.85 3.90
N PHE A 598 13.37 -30.62 4.39
CA PHE A 598 14.59 -31.12 3.76
C PHE A 598 14.41 -32.64 3.62
N ASN A 599 14.03 -33.07 2.42
CA ASN A 599 13.60 -34.43 2.12
C ASN A 599 14.53 -35.12 1.12
N ALA A 600 15.47 -35.93 1.58
CA ALA A 600 16.37 -36.69 0.72
C ALA A 600 15.91 -38.14 0.54
N ALA A 601 15.90 -38.62 -0.70
CA ALA A 601 15.73 -40.05 -1.01
C ALA A 601 16.97 -40.85 -0.59
N ALA A 602 16.84 -42.18 -0.55
CA ALA A 602 17.97 -43.06 -0.28
C ALA A 602 19.09 -42.86 -1.31
N SER A 603 20.33 -42.96 -0.83
CA SER A 603 21.56 -42.74 -1.62
C SER A 603 21.74 -41.32 -2.18
N SER A 604 20.98 -40.35 -1.66
CA SER A 604 21.08 -38.93 -2.01
C SER A 604 21.21 -38.07 -0.75
N HIS A 605 21.49 -36.78 -0.93
CA HIS A 605 21.46 -35.77 0.12
C HIS A 605 20.90 -34.47 -0.46
N ILE A 606 20.33 -33.65 0.40
CA ILE A 606 19.93 -32.28 0.10
C ILE A 606 20.93 -31.34 0.73
N GLU A 607 21.36 -30.37 -0.06
CA GLU A 607 22.08 -29.19 0.38
C GLU A 607 21.17 -28.00 0.15
N ARG A 608 20.88 -27.22 1.19
CA ARG A 608 20.10 -25.99 1.03
C ARG A 608 20.63 -24.89 1.92
N GLU A 609 20.81 -23.73 1.30
CA GLU A 609 21.22 -22.49 1.96
C GLU A 609 19.99 -21.65 2.33
N ILE A 610 20.06 -21.03 3.49
CA ILE A 610 19.10 -20.09 4.04
C ILE A 610 19.84 -18.75 4.19
N PRO A 611 19.63 -17.78 3.28
CA PRO A 611 20.57 -16.67 3.11
C PRO A 611 20.36 -15.48 4.06
N LEU A 612 19.30 -15.43 4.88
CA LEU A 612 18.96 -14.26 5.72
C LEU A 612 18.38 -14.66 7.07
N VAL A 613 19.15 -15.39 7.88
CA VAL A 613 18.81 -15.66 9.29
C VAL A 613 19.23 -14.45 10.13
N THR A 614 18.27 -13.78 10.76
CA THR A 614 18.53 -12.65 11.66
C THR A 614 18.71 -13.16 13.08
N LEU A 615 19.82 -12.80 13.71
CA LEU A 615 20.13 -13.12 15.11
C LEU A 615 20.15 -11.83 15.95
N ALA A 616 19.41 -11.80 17.05
CA ALA A 616 19.21 -10.59 17.86
C ALA A 616 19.55 -10.75 19.35
N ASP A 617 19.76 -11.97 19.84
CA ASP A 617 19.92 -12.28 21.27
C ASP A 617 21.27 -12.93 21.62
N GLY A 618 22.16 -13.08 20.66
CA GLY A 618 23.51 -13.60 20.83
C GLY A 618 23.63 -15.12 20.76
N GLN A 619 22.54 -15.85 20.46
CA GLN A 619 22.54 -17.31 20.38
C GLN A 619 21.59 -17.82 19.30
N MET A 620 22.14 -18.42 18.24
CA MET A 620 21.32 -19.03 17.19
C MET A 620 20.82 -20.41 17.61
N VAL A 621 19.51 -20.61 17.46
CA VAL A 621 18.79 -21.81 17.85
C VAL A 621 18.23 -22.52 16.61
N PHE A 622 18.68 -23.75 16.40
CA PHE A 622 18.23 -24.64 15.35
C PHE A 622 17.28 -25.68 15.92
N ASN A 623 16.10 -25.82 15.31
CA ASN A 623 15.10 -26.83 15.64
C ASN A 623 14.94 -27.79 14.46
N PHE A 624 15.35 -29.04 14.65
CA PHE A 624 15.24 -30.09 13.65
C PHE A 624 14.10 -31.03 14.04
N THR A 625 13.06 -31.13 13.21
CA THR A 625 11.88 -31.98 13.46
C THR A 625 11.58 -32.85 12.23
N GLY A 626 10.45 -33.56 12.20
CA GLY A 626 10.06 -34.45 11.09
C GLY A 626 10.21 -35.93 11.44
N SER A 627 9.90 -36.81 10.48
CA SER A 627 9.86 -38.25 10.78
C SER A 627 11.23 -38.85 11.06
N THR A 628 12.31 -38.23 10.57
CA THR A 628 13.68 -38.67 10.90
C THR A 628 14.50 -37.61 11.63
N ALA A 629 14.27 -36.32 11.36
CA ALA A 629 15.05 -35.21 11.90
C ALA A 629 16.58 -35.40 11.74
N ILE A 630 17.00 -35.94 10.60
CA ILE A 630 18.40 -36.23 10.27
C ILE A 630 19.11 -34.95 9.83
N VAL A 631 20.32 -34.70 10.35
CA VAL A 631 21.23 -33.66 9.88
C VAL A 631 22.64 -34.23 9.81
N ASN A 632 23.34 -33.99 8.71
CA ASN A 632 24.73 -34.40 8.50
C ASN A 632 25.70 -33.28 8.85
N ALA A 633 25.47 -32.08 8.32
CA ALA A 633 26.40 -30.97 8.52
C ALA A 633 25.68 -29.61 8.46
N LEU A 634 26.29 -28.61 9.08
CA LEU A 634 25.80 -27.23 9.19
C LEU A 634 26.95 -26.24 9.00
N GLU A 635 26.75 -25.26 8.14
CA GLU A 635 27.65 -24.12 7.95
C GLU A 635 26.91 -22.84 8.34
N ILE A 636 27.51 -22.02 9.21
CA ILE A 636 26.95 -20.73 9.64
C ILE A 636 27.93 -19.61 9.30
N LYS A 637 27.44 -18.59 8.60
CA LYS A 637 28.29 -17.50 8.13
C LYS A 637 27.67 -16.14 8.38
N LYS A 638 28.39 -15.30 9.11
CA LYS A 638 27.99 -13.90 9.33
C LYS A 638 28.11 -13.12 8.02
N LEU A 639 27.04 -12.43 7.65
CA LEU A 639 26.97 -11.60 6.45
C LEU A 639 27.44 -10.18 6.76
N LEU A 640 28.17 -9.58 5.81
CA LEU A 640 28.49 -8.15 5.85
C LEU A 640 27.36 -7.39 5.14
N MET A 641 26.65 -6.53 5.88
CA MET A 641 25.53 -5.78 5.33
C MET A 641 25.98 -4.54 4.58
N THR A 642 25.33 -4.26 3.45
CA THR A 642 25.43 -2.96 2.79
C THR A 642 24.89 -1.85 3.71
N PRO A 643 25.51 -0.66 3.75
CA PRO A 643 24.98 0.49 4.49
C PRO A 643 23.53 0.82 4.11
N THR A 644 22.69 1.06 5.10
CA THR A 644 21.28 1.47 4.94
C THR A 644 21.03 2.82 5.60
N ASN A 645 19.86 3.42 5.34
CA ASN A 645 19.47 4.73 5.85
C ASN A 645 20.51 5.83 5.56
N VAL A 646 21.08 5.82 4.35
CA VAL A 646 21.92 6.92 3.89
C VAL A 646 21.04 8.16 3.81
N THR A 647 21.41 9.20 4.55
CA THR A 647 20.66 10.44 4.74
C THR A 647 21.61 11.62 4.78
N ILE A 648 21.08 12.84 4.69
CA ILE A 648 21.82 14.07 4.96
C ILE A 648 21.48 14.53 6.37
N ASP A 649 22.51 14.70 7.19
CA ASP A 649 22.44 15.32 8.50
C ASP A 649 23.35 16.55 8.52
N GLY A 650 22.73 17.73 8.47
CA GLY A 650 23.44 19.00 8.28
C GLY A 650 24.22 19.03 6.97
N SER A 651 25.55 19.15 7.07
CA SER A 651 26.47 19.20 5.93
C SER A 651 27.19 17.86 5.67
N SER A 652 26.67 16.75 6.19
CA SER A 652 27.29 15.43 6.09
C SER A 652 26.30 14.36 5.66
N LEU A 653 26.78 13.37 4.93
CA LEU A 653 26.10 12.08 4.81
C LEU A 653 26.15 11.38 6.16
N ALA A 654 25.07 10.70 6.52
CA ALA A 654 25.00 9.81 7.67
C ALA A 654 24.31 8.50 7.25
N TRP A 655 24.68 7.39 7.87
CA TRP A 655 24.05 6.08 7.61
C TRP A 655 24.00 5.22 8.86
N ALA A 656 23.22 4.14 8.81
CA ALA A 656 23.19 3.16 9.89
C ALA A 656 24.54 2.45 10.02
N LYS A 657 25.07 2.34 11.24
CA LYS A 657 26.32 1.62 11.50
C LYS A 657 26.19 0.16 11.06
N VAL A 658 27.07 -0.28 10.16
CA VAL A 658 27.21 -1.68 9.76
C VAL A 658 28.09 -2.40 10.77
N GLU A 659 27.58 -3.48 11.34
CA GLU A 659 28.33 -4.29 12.29
C GLU A 659 29.50 -5.01 11.59
N ASN A 660 30.68 -5.01 12.23
CA ASN A 660 31.97 -5.49 11.68
C ASN A 660 32.53 -4.74 10.46
N ALA A 661 31.92 -3.63 10.06
CA ALA A 661 32.59 -2.69 9.17
C ALA A 661 33.73 -2.02 9.94
N VAL A 662 34.95 -2.15 9.42
CA VAL A 662 36.13 -1.42 9.92
C VAL A 662 36.32 -0.10 9.17
N ASN A 663 35.70 0.05 8.00
CA ASN A 663 35.77 1.25 7.18
C ASN A 663 34.55 1.33 6.24
N TYR A 664 34.29 2.50 5.68
CA TYR A 664 33.29 2.75 4.64
C TYR A 664 33.94 3.46 3.45
N LYS A 665 33.49 3.23 2.22
CA LYS A 665 33.82 4.09 1.07
C LYS A 665 32.59 4.83 0.59
N ILE A 666 32.81 6.08 0.20
CA ILE A 666 31.78 6.98 -0.29
C ILE A 666 32.03 7.23 -1.76
N TYR A 667 30.97 7.08 -2.55
CA TYR A 667 30.97 7.30 -3.98
C TYR A 667 29.94 8.36 -4.36
N ARG A 668 30.20 9.08 -5.45
CA ARG A 668 29.31 10.10 -6.00
C ARG A 668 29.28 10.01 -7.51
N SER A 669 28.10 9.99 -8.11
CA SER A 669 27.92 10.27 -9.55
C SER A 669 27.24 11.62 -9.75
N ALA A 670 27.46 12.24 -10.91
CA ALA A 670 26.83 13.49 -11.33
C ALA A 670 25.97 13.23 -12.57
N ASN A 671 24.71 13.67 -12.56
CA ASN A 671 23.74 13.55 -13.67
C ASN A 671 23.60 12.12 -14.21
N GLY A 672 23.60 11.11 -13.32
CA GLY A 672 23.54 9.70 -13.72
C GLY A 672 24.81 9.16 -14.40
N GLY A 673 25.93 9.90 -14.32
CA GLY A 673 27.23 9.48 -14.85
C GLY A 673 27.90 8.36 -14.05
N VAL A 674 29.17 8.09 -14.38
CA VAL A 674 29.97 7.08 -13.67
C VAL A 674 30.21 7.52 -12.22
N SER A 675 30.04 6.59 -11.29
CA SER A 675 30.28 6.85 -9.87
C SER A 675 31.77 6.97 -9.57
N GLU A 676 32.19 8.09 -9.00
CA GLU A 676 33.56 8.37 -8.61
C GLU A 676 33.75 8.15 -7.11
N TRP A 677 34.90 7.59 -6.72
CA TRP A 677 35.26 7.44 -5.33
C TRP A 677 35.66 8.80 -4.72
N LEU A 678 34.98 9.21 -3.66
CA LEU A 678 35.24 10.48 -2.96
C LEU A 678 36.19 10.32 -1.78
N GLY A 679 36.10 9.20 -1.08
CA GLY A 679 36.90 8.97 0.11
C GLY A 679 36.40 7.82 0.97
N SER A 680 36.96 7.73 2.17
CA SER A 680 36.61 6.71 3.16
C SER A 680 36.27 7.34 4.50
N SER A 681 35.52 6.62 5.34
CA SER A 681 35.23 7.00 6.71
C SER A 681 35.28 5.80 7.63
N GLU A 682 35.93 5.93 8.78
CA GLU A 682 35.91 4.92 9.85
C GLU A 682 34.62 5.00 10.70
N THR A 683 33.84 6.07 10.50
CA THR A 683 32.57 6.32 11.20
C THR A 683 31.41 6.25 10.22
N ASN A 684 30.18 6.22 10.72
CA ASN A 684 28.97 6.15 9.91
C ASN A 684 28.50 7.53 9.39
N SER A 685 29.46 8.41 9.10
CA SER A 685 29.22 9.75 8.55
C SER A 685 30.38 10.19 7.64
N TYR A 686 30.08 11.05 6.67
CA TYR A 686 31.07 11.65 5.77
C TYR A 686 30.66 13.07 5.35
N PRO A 687 31.55 14.08 5.44
CA PRO A 687 31.21 15.46 5.08
C PRO A 687 30.93 15.60 3.57
N VAL A 688 29.86 16.30 3.22
CA VAL A 688 29.51 16.59 1.83
C VAL A 688 30.21 17.88 1.40
N THR A 689 30.98 17.80 0.32
CA THR A 689 31.58 18.98 -0.32
C THR A 689 30.55 19.76 -1.14
N ALA A 690 30.80 21.05 -1.37
CA ALA A 690 29.89 21.92 -2.12
C ALA A 690 29.47 21.27 -3.45
N VAL A 691 28.16 21.17 -3.66
CA VAL A 691 27.54 20.67 -4.90
C VAL A 691 27.36 21.82 -5.88
N GLU A 692 27.63 21.59 -7.17
CA GLU A 692 27.37 22.57 -8.23
C GLU A 692 25.86 22.78 -8.44
N PRO A 693 25.42 24.02 -8.73
CA PRO A 693 24.03 24.30 -9.12
C PRO A 693 23.65 23.49 -10.37
N ASP A 694 22.39 23.05 -10.45
CA ASP A 694 21.82 22.31 -11.59
C ASP A 694 22.50 20.96 -11.92
N VAL A 695 23.31 20.41 -11.01
CA VAL A 695 23.86 19.05 -11.12
C VAL A 695 23.18 18.14 -10.10
N ASN A 696 22.56 17.06 -10.55
CA ASN A 696 22.02 16.04 -9.66
C ASN A 696 23.14 15.10 -9.23
N TYR A 697 23.56 15.17 -7.97
CA TYR A 697 24.54 14.26 -7.41
C TYR A 697 23.86 13.11 -6.70
N VAL A 698 24.30 11.89 -7.03
CA VAL A 698 23.84 10.65 -6.39
C VAL A 698 24.96 10.11 -5.53
N TYR A 699 24.76 10.09 -4.21
CA TYR A 699 25.73 9.56 -3.25
C TYR A 699 25.38 8.14 -2.83
N THR A 700 26.39 7.27 -2.75
CA THR A 700 26.25 5.90 -2.25
C THR A 700 27.40 5.52 -1.33
N VAL A 701 27.15 4.58 -0.42
CA VAL A 701 28.13 4.16 0.60
C VAL A 701 28.31 2.64 0.59
N THR A 702 29.55 2.16 0.68
CA THR A 702 29.91 0.76 0.88
C THR A 702 30.52 0.55 2.26
N ALA A 703 30.42 -0.67 2.81
CA ALA A 703 31.09 -1.09 4.03
C ALA A 703 32.26 -2.03 3.72
N ILE A 704 33.33 -1.96 4.51
CA ILE A 704 34.53 -2.80 4.37
C ILE A 704 34.79 -3.51 5.70
N ASN A 705 34.98 -4.83 5.68
CA ASN A 705 35.34 -5.60 6.88
C ASN A 705 36.86 -5.72 7.08
N SER A 706 37.28 -6.34 8.18
CA SER A 706 38.69 -6.55 8.53
C SER A 706 39.48 -7.39 7.52
N ASN A 707 38.81 -8.14 6.66
CA ASN A 707 39.40 -8.95 5.58
C ASN A 707 39.50 -8.18 4.26
N ASN A 708 39.26 -6.87 4.29
CA ASN A 708 39.25 -5.98 3.13
C ASN A 708 38.20 -6.37 2.06
N GLN A 709 37.12 -7.04 2.48
CA GLN A 709 35.97 -7.31 1.63
C GLN A 709 35.01 -6.13 1.71
N GLU A 710 34.67 -5.60 0.54
CA GLU A 710 33.79 -4.45 0.36
C GLU A 710 32.38 -4.91 -0.04
N THR A 711 31.35 -4.37 0.62
CA THR A 711 29.96 -4.56 0.19
C THR A 711 29.69 -3.75 -1.07
N PRO A 712 28.61 -4.02 -1.80
CA PRO A 712 28.14 -3.07 -2.80
C PRO A 712 27.69 -1.76 -2.17
N PRO A 713 27.44 -0.75 -3.03
CA PRO A 713 26.87 0.51 -2.63
C PRO A 713 25.47 0.37 -2.03
N SER A 714 25.10 1.29 -1.15
CA SER A 714 23.78 1.41 -0.54
C SER A 714 22.63 1.41 -1.55
N GLU A 715 21.57 0.64 -1.28
CA GLU A 715 20.35 0.63 -2.12
C GLU A 715 19.63 1.98 -2.11
N ALA A 716 19.62 2.68 -0.97
CA ALA A 716 19.16 4.06 -0.90
C ALA A 716 20.31 4.97 -1.32
N ALA A 717 20.18 5.57 -2.49
CA ALA A 717 21.06 6.65 -2.93
C ALA A 717 20.45 7.99 -2.53
N ILE A 718 21.27 8.92 -2.06
CA ILE A 718 20.83 10.27 -1.76
C ILE A 718 21.03 11.12 -3.00
N GLU A 719 19.94 11.64 -3.53
CA GLU A 719 19.94 12.66 -4.58
C GLU A 719 20.01 14.05 -3.94
N LEU A 720 21.01 14.82 -4.38
CA LEU A 720 21.18 16.22 -4.01
C LEU A 720 21.17 17.04 -5.29
N SER A 721 20.18 17.93 -5.41
CA SER A 721 20.13 18.98 -6.43
C SER A 721 19.89 20.33 -5.76
N LEU A 722 20.62 21.35 -6.20
CA LEU A 722 20.39 22.74 -5.81
C LEU A 722 19.62 23.42 -6.95
N VAL A 723 18.36 23.79 -6.71
CA VAL A 723 17.52 24.52 -7.68
C VAL A 723 17.53 26.01 -7.32
N GLU A 724 17.75 26.88 -8.30
CA GLU A 724 17.95 28.32 -8.07
C GLU A 724 16.65 29.13 -8.27
N GLU A 725 16.26 29.91 -7.25
CA GLU A 725 15.09 30.81 -7.30
C GLU A 725 15.27 31.91 -8.36
N LYS A 726 14.22 32.17 -9.16
CA LYS A 726 14.22 33.16 -10.24
C LYS A 726 13.39 34.41 -9.95
N ALA A 727 12.68 34.41 -8.83
CA ALA A 727 12.02 35.58 -8.25
C ALA A 727 12.78 36.09 -7.02
N ALA A 728 12.60 37.37 -6.71
CA ALA A 728 13.03 37.94 -5.43
C ALA A 728 11.93 38.86 -4.88
N LEU A 729 11.78 38.82 -3.56
CA LEU A 729 10.92 39.72 -2.78
C LEU A 729 11.79 40.47 -1.77
N SER A 730 11.58 41.77 -1.63
CA SER A 730 12.30 42.59 -0.64
C SER A 730 11.40 43.66 -0.03
N GLY A 731 11.64 44.01 1.23
CA GLY A 731 10.82 44.95 1.98
C GLY A 731 11.22 45.02 3.46
N PRO A 732 10.36 45.58 4.34
CA PRO A 732 10.62 45.65 5.76
C PRO A 732 10.48 44.29 6.45
N ALA A 733 11.50 43.91 7.24
CA ALA A 733 11.49 42.68 8.03
C ALA A 733 10.47 42.70 9.19
N GLU A 734 10.07 43.89 9.63
CA GLU A 734 9.12 44.10 10.72
C GLU A 734 8.13 45.23 10.41
N VAL A 735 6.88 45.03 10.80
CA VAL A 735 5.78 46.02 10.69
C VAL A 735 4.91 45.96 11.94
N PHE A 736 4.14 47.02 12.21
CA PHE A 736 3.15 47.01 13.29
C PHE A 736 1.76 46.63 12.81
N ALA A 737 0.95 46.03 13.67
CA ALA A 737 -0.45 45.73 13.38
C ALA A 737 -1.20 47.00 12.90
N GLY A 738 -1.95 46.88 11.80
CA GLY A 738 -2.66 47.99 11.14
C GLY A 738 -1.81 48.82 10.17
N GLN A 739 -0.48 48.67 10.18
CA GLN A 739 0.45 49.40 9.31
C GLN A 739 0.39 48.87 7.87
N ALA A 740 0.36 49.79 6.90
CA ALA A 740 0.59 49.47 5.49
C ALA A 740 2.09 49.43 5.18
N PHE A 741 2.51 48.52 4.31
CA PHE A 741 3.89 48.36 3.90
C PHE A 741 3.99 47.93 2.43
N ASP A 742 5.15 48.20 1.84
CA ASP A 742 5.42 47.91 0.44
C ASP A 742 6.45 46.77 0.35
N LEU A 743 6.23 45.82 -0.55
CA LEU A 743 7.22 44.84 -1.01
C LEU A 743 7.59 45.12 -2.47
N THR A 744 8.86 44.91 -2.80
CA THR A 744 9.34 44.96 -4.18
C THR A 744 9.44 43.55 -4.74
N TYR A 745 8.73 43.28 -5.83
CA TYR A 745 8.84 42.04 -6.61
C TYR A 745 9.79 42.23 -7.79
N SER A 746 10.60 41.21 -8.02
CA SER A 746 11.73 41.23 -8.94
C SER A 746 11.92 39.89 -9.63
N LEU A 747 12.37 39.91 -10.88
CA LEU A 747 13.00 38.75 -11.50
C LEU A 747 14.52 38.82 -11.33
N ARG A 748 15.14 37.65 -11.13
CA ARG A 748 16.59 37.49 -10.97
C ARG A 748 17.06 36.23 -11.70
N LYS A 749 18.23 36.32 -12.34
CA LYS A 749 18.92 35.18 -12.99
C LYS A 749 18.08 34.44 -14.05
N VAL A 750 17.10 35.12 -14.66
CA VAL A 750 16.39 34.67 -15.85
C VAL A 750 17.25 34.98 -17.07
N THR A 751 17.57 33.97 -17.86
CA THR A 751 18.50 34.07 -19.01
C THR A 751 17.78 34.23 -20.35
N THR A 752 16.46 34.11 -20.37
CA THR A 752 15.59 34.20 -21.55
C THR A 752 14.79 35.50 -21.57
N GLU A 753 14.25 35.88 -22.73
CA GLU A 753 13.30 36.99 -22.84
C GLU A 753 11.99 36.69 -22.09
N VAL A 754 11.36 37.71 -21.49
CA VAL A 754 10.08 37.59 -20.78
C VAL A 754 9.13 38.72 -21.18
N LEU A 755 8.25 38.47 -22.16
CA LEU A 755 7.25 39.45 -22.59
C LEU A 755 5.96 39.39 -21.78
N ALA A 756 5.62 38.22 -21.22
CA ALA A 756 4.48 38.07 -20.32
C ALA A 756 4.85 37.19 -19.12
N GLN A 757 4.20 37.46 -17.99
CA GLN A 757 4.33 36.68 -16.76
C GLN A 757 2.95 36.40 -16.18
N GLU A 758 2.77 35.19 -15.68
CA GLU A 758 1.68 34.81 -14.79
C GLU A 758 2.27 34.50 -13.42
N VAL A 759 1.88 35.26 -12.40
CA VAL A 759 2.45 35.17 -11.05
C VAL A 759 1.35 35.06 -10.02
N THR A 760 1.45 34.08 -9.13
CA THR A 760 0.55 33.93 -7.98
C THR A 760 1.32 34.20 -6.69
N PHE A 761 0.83 35.15 -5.89
CA PHE A 761 1.30 35.38 -4.54
C PHE A 761 0.33 34.77 -3.54
N SER A 762 0.82 33.90 -2.66
CA SER A 762 0.03 33.31 -1.57
C SER A 762 0.48 33.89 -0.22
N PHE A 763 -0.48 34.28 0.62
CA PHE A 763 -0.24 34.89 1.93
C PHE A 763 -1.33 34.52 2.93
N ASP A 764 -1.04 34.65 4.22
CA ASP A 764 -2.01 34.41 5.29
C ASP A 764 -3.03 35.56 5.35
N SER A 765 -4.24 35.35 4.84
CA SER A 765 -5.31 36.36 4.79
C SER A 765 -5.83 36.79 6.17
N GLU A 766 -5.57 36.00 7.23
CA GLU A 766 -5.91 36.39 8.60
C GLU A 766 -4.91 37.42 9.16
N LYS A 767 -3.67 37.41 8.67
CA LYS A 767 -2.58 38.29 9.12
C LYS A 767 -2.29 39.44 8.17
N LEU A 768 -2.55 39.28 6.89
CA LEU A 768 -2.19 40.22 5.84
C LEU A 768 -3.38 40.52 4.93
N GLU A 769 -3.43 41.75 4.45
CA GLU A 769 -4.35 42.20 3.41
C GLU A 769 -3.52 42.68 2.22
N PHE A 770 -3.76 42.09 1.05
CA PHE A 770 -3.21 42.61 -0.19
C PHE A 770 -4.03 43.82 -0.63
N VAL A 771 -3.36 44.95 -0.86
CA VAL A 771 -4.00 46.24 -1.18
C VAL A 771 -3.95 46.52 -2.68
N SER A 772 -2.77 46.44 -3.28
CA SER A 772 -2.58 46.68 -4.73
C SER A 772 -1.22 46.16 -5.21
N ALA A 773 -1.08 46.04 -6.52
CA ALA A 773 0.21 45.92 -7.18
C ALA A 773 0.35 47.06 -8.20
N GLU A 774 1.48 47.75 -8.12
CA GLU A 774 1.78 48.92 -8.95
C GLU A 774 3.07 48.65 -9.71
N SER A 775 3.09 48.93 -11.02
CA SER A 775 4.34 48.85 -11.76
C SER A 775 5.28 49.95 -11.31
N LEU A 776 6.55 49.59 -11.10
CA LEU A 776 7.62 50.56 -10.89
C LEU A 776 7.92 51.38 -12.16
N ASN A 777 7.48 50.91 -13.33
CA ASN A 777 7.60 51.61 -14.60
C ASN A 777 6.38 51.36 -15.49
N ASN A 778 5.38 52.23 -15.35
CA ASN A 778 4.13 52.18 -16.12
C ASN A 778 4.29 52.40 -17.63
N GLU A 779 5.44 52.88 -18.11
CA GLU A 779 5.75 52.95 -19.55
C GLU A 779 6.24 51.61 -20.09
N LYS A 780 6.82 50.75 -19.24
CA LYS A 780 7.39 49.46 -19.61
C LYS A 780 6.51 48.27 -19.30
N TYR A 781 5.69 48.32 -18.24
CA TYR A 781 4.92 47.17 -17.79
C TYR A 781 3.46 47.54 -17.55
N ALA A 782 2.54 46.72 -18.08
CA ALA A 782 1.15 46.72 -17.68
C ALA A 782 0.88 45.56 -16.71
N VAL A 783 0.04 45.81 -15.72
CA VAL A 783 -0.30 44.83 -14.68
C VAL A 783 -1.81 44.70 -14.63
N ILE A 784 -2.29 43.46 -14.75
CA ILE A 784 -3.69 43.10 -14.48
C ILE A 784 -3.69 42.26 -13.21
N VAL A 785 -4.53 42.66 -12.26
CA VAL A 785 -4.59 42.06 -10.93
C VAL A 785 -5.97 41.44 -10.75
N ASP A 786 -6.01 40.15 -10.43
CA ASP A 786 -7.19 39.47 -9.92
C ASP A 786 -6.90 38.97 -8.50
N THR A 787 -7.77 39.30 -7.55
CA THR A 787 -7.55 39.03 -6.13
C THR A 787 -8.72 38.28 -5.55
N LYS A 788 -8.41 37.19 -4.83
CA LYS A 788 -9.40 36.41 -4.10
C LYS A 788 -9.08 36.45 -2.61
N GLU A 789 -9.59 37.48 -1.95
CA GLU A 789 -9.22 37.82 -0.57
C GLU A 789 -9.53 36.70 0.44
N SER A 790 -10.59 35.90 0.21
CA SER A 790 -10.98 34.78 1.10
C SER A 790 -10.06 33.55 1.04
N VAL A 791 -9.12 33.50 0.09
CA VAL A 791 -8.15 32.39 -0.01
C VAL A 791 -6.69 32.85 0.15
N GLY A 792 -6.45 34.14 0.41
CA GLY A 792 -5.09 34.67 0.60
C GLY A 792 -4.23 34.64 -0.66
N GLU A 793 -4.83 34.84 -1.84
CA GLU A 793 -4.12 34.81 -3.12
C GLU A 793 -4.30 36.11 -3.91
N ALA A 794 -3.20 36.58 -4.50
CA ALA A 794 -3.17 37.63 -5.52
C ALA A 794 -2.56 37.06 -6.81
N HIS A 795 -3.36 36.99 -7.86
CA HIS A 795 -2.95 36.52 -9.19
C HIS A 795 -2.71 37.73 -10.10
N LEU A 796 -1.53 37.77 -10.72
CA LEU A 796 -1.09 38.89 -11.54
C LEU A 796 -0.69 38.39 -12.92
N LEU A 797 -1.19 39.11 -13.94
CA LEU A 797 -0.67 39.05 -15.30
C LEU A 797 0.15 40.31 -15.55
N ILE A 798 1.43 40.14 -15.84
CA ILE A 798 2.38 41.24 -16.10
C ILE A 798 2.80 41.16 -17.55
N VAL A 799 2.66 42.26 -18.29
CA VAL A 799 3.01 42.33 -19.72
C VAL A 799 4.04 43.43 -19.94
N TYR A 800 5.14 43.10 -20.62
CA TYR A 800 6.11 44.07 -21.10
C TYR A 800 5.59 44.79 -22.34
N LEU A 801 5.64 46.13 -22.35
CA LEU A 801 4.96 46.99 -23.33
C LEU A 801 5.81 47.41 -24.53
N ASP A 802 7.00 46.82 -24.70
CA ASP A 802 7.89 47.08 -25.85
C ASP A 802 8.19 45.80 -26.66
N ARG A 803 8.70 45.96 -27.88
CA ARG A 803 8.89 44.87 -28.87
C ARG A 803 10.02 43.89 -28.54
N ALA A 804 10.93 44.25 -27.64
CA ALA A 804 12.06 43.40 -27.27
C ALA A 804 12.51 43.71 -25.84
N GLN A 805 12.57 42.71 -24.97
CA GLN A 805 13.03 42.89 -23.59
C GLN A 805 14.49 42.43 -23.47
N SER A 806 15.42 43.37 -23.31
CA SER A 806 16.85 43.06 -23.26
C SER A 806 17.36 42.58 -21.90
N ASN A 807 16.64 42.85 -20.82
CA ASN A 807 16.98 42.37 -19.48
C ASN A 807 15.71 42.20 -18.62
N PRO A 808 15.23 40.96 -18.40
CA PRO A 808 14.11 40.71 -17.49
C PRO A 808 14.47 40.89 -16.02
N ASN A 809 15.77 40.88 -15.67
CA ASN A 809 16.24 40.85 -14.28
C ASN A 809 16.29 42.25 -13.67
N GLU A 810 15.13 42.80 -13.36
CA GLU A 810 14.98 44.10 -12.69
C GLU A 810 13.88 44.07 -11.63
N ASP A 811 13.74 45.17 -10.89
CA ASP A 811 12.62 45.40 -9.98
C ASP A 811 11.40 45.77 -10.82
N LEU A 812 10.32 45.02 -10.67
CA LEU A 812 9.17 45.11 -11.56
C LEU A 812 8.00 45.85 -10.92
N LEU A 813 7.62 45.42 -9.71
CA LEU A 813 6.39 45.86 -9.06
C LEU A 813 6.63 46.27 -7.61
N THR A 814 5.85 47.24 -7.16
CA THR A 814 5.56 47.46 -5.75
C THR A 814 4.25 46.78 -5.39
N LEU A 815 4.31 45.79 -4.50
CA LEU A 815 3.15 45.15 -3.91
C LEU A 815 2.83 45.84 -2.59
N LYS A 816 1.62 46.39 -2.45
CA LYS A 816 1.16 47.07 -1.25
C LYS A 816 0.39 46.08 -0.39
N PHE A 817 0.79 45.93 0.86
CA PHE A 817 0.13 45.11 1.87
C PHE A 817 -0.24 45.93 3.10
N ARG A 818 -1.17 45.41 3.89
CA ARG A 818 -1.47 45.92 5.23
C ARG A 818 -1.44 44.78 6.24
N ALA A 819 -0.72 44.99 7.34
CA ALA A 819 -0.73 44.06 8.45
C ALA A 819 -2.06 44.13 9.21
N ARG A 820 -2.68 42.98 9.45
CA ARG A 820 -3.88 42.86 10.29
C ARG A 820 -3.49 42.74 11.77
N ALA A 821 -4.50 42.62 12.63
CA ALA A 821 -4.42 42.72 14.08
C ALA A 821 -3.56 41.66 14.81
N ALA A 822 -3.12 40.61 14.11
CA ALA A 822 -2.49 39.45 14.72
C ALA A 822 -0.97 39.60 14.83
N ALA A 823 -0.42 39.46 16.05
CA ALA A 823 1.02 39.44 16.28
C ALA A 823 1.65 38.11 15.79
N GLY A 824 2.89 38.18 15.33
CA GLY A 824 3.69 37.00 14.96
C GLY A 824 4.22 37.06 13.54
N ASP A 825 4.82 35.95 13.09
CA ASP A 825 5.45 35.89 11.78
C ASP A 825 4.38 35.68 10.70
N ALA A 826 4.54 36.37 9.58
CA ALA A 826 3.73 36.27 8.38
C ALA A 826 4.63 35.96 7.18
N LYS A 827 4.11 35.16 6.24
CA LYS A 827 4.82 34.69 5.06
C LYS A 827 4.06 35.08 3.80
N ILE A 828 4.79 35.48 2.77
CA ILE A 828 4.29 35.75 1.43
C ILE A 828 5.13 34.91 0.46
N ASP A 829 4.47 34.06 -0.33
CA ASP A 829 5.08 33.11 -1.26
C ASP A 829 4.78 33.51 -2.70
N VAL A 830 5.76 33.42 -3.59
CA VAL A 830 5.52 33.35 -5.04
C VAL A 830 5.27 31.88 -5.38
N SER A 831 4.01 31.45 -5.27
CA SER A 831 3.60 30.06 -5.37
C SER A 831 3.53 29.54 -6.81
N GLN A 832 3.38 30.45 -7.78
CA GLN A 832 3.47 30.15 -9.21
C GLN A 832 4.17 31.29 -9.93
N LEU A 833 5.08 30.95 -10.84
CA LEU A 833 5.73 31.89 -11.75
C LEU A 833 5.88 31.23 -13.12
N ILE A 834 5.12 31.70 -14.10
CA ILE A 834 5.24 31.29 -15.50
C ILE A 834 5.69 32.53 -16.30
N THR A 835 6.69 32.34 -17.16
CA THR A 835 7.22 33.37 -18.06
C THR A 835 7.00 32.94 -19.50
N ALA A 836 6.68 33.88 -20.39
CA ALA A 836 6.51 33.61 -21.81
C ALA A 836 7.36 34.56 -22.68
N ASP A 837 8.00 33.99 -23.71
CA ASP A 837 8.83 34.71 -24.67
C ASP A 837 8.02 35.23 -25.89
N SER A 838 8.70 35.87 -26.86
CA SER A 838 8.09 36.36 -28.10
C SER A 838 7.54 35.28 -29.05
N ASN A 839 7.88 34.00 -28.84
CA ASN A 839 7.34 32.87 -29.60
C ASN A 839 6.12 32.23 -28.90
N GLY A 840 5.76 32.70 -27.71
CA GLY A 840 4.70 32.10 -26.89
C GLY A 840 5.14 30.83 -26.16
N VAL A 841 6.45 30.61 -25.98
CA VAL A 841 6.95 29.47 -25.19
C VAL A 841 6.82 29.81 -23.71
N GLU A 842 5.94 29.10 -23.02
CA GLU A 842 5.78 29.21 -21.57
C GLU A 842 6.84 28.38 -20.85
N THR A 843 7.51 28.99 -19.88
CA THR A 843 8.49 28.35 -19.00
C THR A 843 8.09 28.59 -17.56
N SER A 844 7.87 27.51 -16.81
CA SER A 844 7.69 27.54 -15.37
C SER A 844 9.03 27.85 -14.70
N GLN A 845 9.03 28.83 -13.79
CA GLN A 845 10.21 29.26 -13.05
C GLN A 845 10.00 29.00 -11.56
N LEU A 846 11.09 28.80 -10.83
CA LEU A 846 11.02 28.70 -9.37
C LEU A 846 10.78 30.07 -8.75
N GLY A 847 9.74 30.17 -7.91
CA GLY A 847 9.40 31.34 -7.12
C GLY A 847 10.34 31.56 -5.92
N THR A 848 9.89 32.33 -4.93
CA THR A 848 10.64 32.66 -3.70
C THR A 848 9.67 32.86 -2.53
N SER A 849 10.19 32.93 -1.32
CA SER A 849 9.43 33.20 -0.09
C SER A 849 9.97 34.43 0.63
N TYR A 850 9.06 35.27 1.14
CA TYR A 850 9.40 36.40 2.01
C TYR A 850 8.72 36.27 3.37
N THR A 851 9.50 36.42 4.44
CA THR A 851 8.99 36.41 5.81
C THR A 851 9.17 37.77 6.47
N LEU A 852 8.14 38.20 7.21
CA LEU A 852 8.18 39.40 8.04
C LEU A 852 7.50 39.14 9.38
N ARG A 853 7.82 39.97 10.37
CA ARG A 853 7.20 39.91 11.69
C ARG A 853 6.23 41.05 11.92
N ILE A 854 5.01 40.72 12.38
CA ILE A 854 3.99 41.69 12.79
C ILE A 854 4.08 41.90 14.31
N ASN A 855 4.45 43.11 14.70
CA ASN A 855 4.53 43.55 16.08
C ASN A 855 3.22 44.21 16.53
N VAL A 856 2.88 44.10 17.81
CA VAL A 856 1.78 44.83 18.45
C VAL A 856 2.32 45.72 19.55
N VAL A 857 1.74 46.91 19.71
CA VAL A 857 2.10 47.85 20.77
C VAL A 857 1.70 47.27 22.14
N ASP A 858 2.65 47.26 23.09
CA ASP A 858 2.40 46.77 24.45
C ASP A 858 1.55 47.78 25.25
N LYS A 859 0.41 47.32 25.74
CA LYS A 859 -0.57 48.13 26.49
C LYS A 859 -0.77 47.63 27.91
N ALA A 860 0.04 46.67 28.39
CA ALA A 860 -0.15 46.04 29.68
C ALA A 860 -0.13 47.04 30.85
N ALA A 861 0.82 47.97 30.84
CA ALA A 861 0.94 49.00 31.88
C ALA A 861 -0.27 49.95 31.92
N LEU A 862 -0.74 50.41 30.74
CA LEU A 862 -1.93 51.26 30.64
C LEU A 862 -3.17 50.52 31.14
N ASN A 863 -3.35 49.25 30.78
CA ASN A 863 -4.48 48.42 31.21
C ASN A 863 -4.48 48.17 32.72
N ALA A 864 -3.32 47.92 33.31
CA ALA A 864 -3.17 47.79 34.75
C ALA A 864 -3.55 49.09 35.47
N LEU A 865 -3.11 50.24 34.94
CA LEU A 865 -3.44 51.56 35.50
C LEU A 865 -4.92 51.88 35.40
N ILE A 866 -5.56 51.64 34.25
CA ILE A 866 -7.02 51.78 34.06
C ILE A 866 -7.78 50.97 35.11
N THR A 867 -7.35 49.73 35.35
CA THR A 867 -7.98 48.83 36.32
C THR A 867 -7.85 49.38 37.75
N ALA A 868 -6.65 49.81 38.15
CA ALA A 868 -6.41 50.37 39.47
C ALA A 868 -7.20 51.66 39.72
N VAL A 869 -7.23 52.58 38.75
CA VAL A 869 -7.93 53.86 38.88
C VAL A 869 -9.46 53.68 38.89
N LYS A 870 -9.99 52.72 38.12
CA LYS A 870 -11.42 52.33 38.19
C LYS A 870 -11.81 51.85 39.58
N ALA A 871 -10.96 51.06 40.25
CA ALA A 871 -11.22 50.59 41.61
C ALA A 871 -11.29 51.76 42.61
N ILE A 872 -10.37 52.72 42.51
CA ILE A 872 -10.38 53.95 43.33
C ILE A 872 -11.67 54.75 43.09
N HIS A 873 -12.02 54.98 41.83
CA HIS A 873 -13.24 55.69 41.45
C HIS A 873 -14.51 54.99 41.99
N GLN A 874 -14.56 53.65 41.92
CA GLN A 874 -15.69 52.87 42.45
C GLN A 874 -15.80 52.95 43.98
N ALA A 875 -14.67 52.84 44.69
CA ALA A 875 -14.63 52.86 46.16
C ALA A 875 -14.95 54.24 46.75
N ALA A 876 -14.71 55.33 46.00
CA ALA A 876 -14.91 56.68 46.49
C ALA A 876 -16.39 57.01 46.78
N VAL A 877 -16.67 57.51 47.97
CA VAL A 877 -18.00 57.99 48.39
C VAL A 877 -18.12 59.49 48.13
N VAL A 878 -19.24 59.91 47.54
CA VAL A 878 -19.50 61.34 47.25
C VAL A 878 -20.17 62.01 48.43
N GLY A 879 -19.64 63.15 48.87
CA GLY A 879 -20.28 64.01 49.86
C GLY A 879 -19.33 65.07 50.41
N THR A 880 -19.69 65.65 51.56
CA THR A 880 -18.98 66.78 52.18
C THR A 880 -18.32 66.43 53.50
N ASP A 881 -18.40 65.18 53.95
CA ASP A 881 -17.77 64.73 55.19
C ASP A 881 -16.32 64.30 54.95
N ALA A 882 -15.51 64.31 56.00
CA ALA A 882 -14.11 63.89 55.89
C ALA A 882 -13.98 62.45 55.35
N GLY A 883 -13.02 62.25 54.45
CA GLY A 883 -12.82 60.97 53.74
C GLY A 883 -13.73 60.77 52.51
N GLN A 884 -14.67 61.68 52.24
CA GLN A 884 -15.50 61.69 51.03
C GLN A 884 -14.91 62.62 49.96
N TYR A 885 -15.41 62.50 48.73
CA TYR A 885 -14.98 63.28 47.57
C TYR A 885 -16.15 64.08 46.99
N SER A 886 -15.86 65.21 46.33
CA SER A 886 -16.89 65.97 45.63
C SER A 886 -17.42 65.20 44.40
N SER A 887 -18.67 65.45 44.00
CA SER A 887 -19.22 64.89 42.76
C SER A 887 -18.43 65.31 41.52
N SER A 888 -17.89 66.54 41.53
CA SER A 888 -17.08 67.10 40.44
C SER A 888 -15.75 66.38 40.28
N SER A 889 -15.02 66.14 41.37
CA SER A 889 -13.72 65.44 41.30
C SER A 889 -13.89 63.99 40.87
N LYS A 890 -14.96 63.32 41.31
CA LYS A 890 -15.30 61.96 40.86
C LYS A 890 -15.61 61.89 39.36
N ALA A 891 -16.38 62.85 38.83
CA ALA A 891 -16.68 62.94 37.40
C ALA A 891 -15.44 63.19 36.53
N GLN A 892 -14.51 64.05 36.99
CA GLN A 892 -13.25 64.32 36.29
C GLN A 892 -12.37 63.07 36.20
N LEU A 893 -12.30 62.26 37.27
CA LEU A 893 -11.58 60.99 37.23
C LEU A 893 -12.22 60.00 36.25
N GLN A 894 -13.55 59.94 36.19
CA GLN A 894 -14.27 59.09 35.22
C GLN A 894 -13.97 59.47 33.77
N GLN A 895 -13.85 60.76 33.47
CA GLN A 895 -13.49 61.24 32.13
C GLN A 895 -12.08 60.79 31.73
N ALA A 896 -11.11 60.88 32.64
CA ALA A 896 -9.74 60.42 32.40
C ALA A 896 -9.67 58.90 32.18
N ILE A 897 -10.45 58.11 32.93
CA ILE A 897 -10.58 56.67 32.72
C ILE A 897 -11.09 56.37 31.31
N THR A 898 -12.14 57.05 30.85
CA THR A 898 -12.73 56.83 29.51
C THR A 898 -11.75 57.17 28.39
N ALA A 899 -11.01 58.28 28.50
CA ALA A 899 -10.01 58.65 27.50
C ALA A 899 -8.86 57.62 27.41
N ALA A 900 -8.39 57.11 28.55
CA ALA A 900 -7.37 56.07 28.58
C ALA A 900 -7.85 54.74 27.98
N GLN A 901 -9.13 54.38 28.20
CA GLN A 901 -9.72 53.19 27.59
C GLN A 901 -9.80 53.25 26.07
N GLN A 902 -10.15 54.41 25.50
CA GLN A 902 -10.19 54.59 24.04
C GLN A 902 -8.83 54.29 23.39
N VAL A 903 -7.73 54.75 24.00
CA VAL A 903 -6.37 54.48 23.51
C VAL A 903 -5.99 53.01 23.69
N SER A 904 -6.46 52.36 24.77
CA SER A 904 -6.22 50.93 24.97
C SER A 904 -6.91 50.07 23.90
N GLU A 905 -8.15 50.42 23.53
CA GLU A 905 -8.97 49.66 22.57
C GLU A 905 -8.57 49.93 21.10
N ASP A 906 -7.88 51.04 20.80
CA ASP A 906 -7.43 51.38 19.45
C ASP A 906 -6.19 50.58 19.04
N ILE A 907 -6.34 49.63 18.10
CA ILE A 907 -5.24 48.79 17.62
C ILE A 907 -4.12 49.57 16.90
N THR A 908 -4.42 50.77 16.40
CA THR A 908 -3.45 51.64 15.72
C THR A 908 -2.72 52.59 16.67
N ALA A 909 -3.03 52.53 17.97
CA ALA A 909 -2.40 53.38 18.98
C ALA A 909 -0.88 53.16 19.03
N THR A 910 -0.14 54.26 18.90
CA THR A 910 1.32 54.32 19.00
C THR A 910 1.79 54.23 20.46
N ASP A 911 3.05 53.84 20.68
CA ASP A 911 3.69 53.88 22.00
C ASP A 911 3.57 55.25 22.67
N GLN A 912 3.70 56.33 21.90
CA GLN A 912 3.56 57.70 22.38
C GLN A 912 2.14 58.00 22.88
N GLN A 913 1.12 57.51 22.18
CA GLN A 913 -0.28 57.66 22.61
C GLN A 913 -0.57 56.84 23.87
N VAL A 914 -0.05 55.60 23.96
CA VAL A 914 -0.19 54.74 25.15
C VAL A 914 0.49 55.38 26.37
N ALA A 915 1.72 55.87 26.21
CA ALA A 915 2.46 56.56 27.27
C ALA A 915 1.77 57.85 27.73
N SER A 916 1.26 58.65 26.77
CA SER A 916 0.53 59.89 27.08
C SER A 916 -0.78 59.61 27.81
N ALA A 917 -1.53 58.59 27.39
CA ALA A 917 -2.76 58.16 28.07
C ALA A 917 -2.49 57.69 29.50
N ALA A 918 -1.40 56.93 29.71
CA ALA A 918 -1.01 56.48 31.05
C ALA A 918 -0.63 57.66 31.96
N ALA A 919 0.19 58.59 31.48
CA ALA A 919 0.60 59.77 32.25
C ALA A 919 -0.59 60.67 32.63
N LEU A 920 -1.53 60.90 31.70
CA LEU A 920 -2.74 61.69 31.96
C LEU A 920 -3.66 61.01 32.98
N LEU A 921 -3.83 59.68 32.89
CA LEU A 921 -4.64 58.93 33.83
C LEU A 921 -4.02 58.92 35.24
N ASP A 922 -2.69 58.79 35.34
CA ASP A 922 -1.98 58.80 36.62
C ASP A 922 -2.04 60.17 37.30
N ALA A 923 -1.87 61.25 36.53
CA ALA A 923 -2.03 62.62 37.02
C ALA A 923 -3.46 62.88 37.51
N ALA A 924 -4.48 62.43 36.76
CA ALA A 924 -5.88 62.54 37.17
C ALA A 924 -6.18 61.75 38.45
N ARG A 925 -5.58 60.56 38.61
CA ARG A 925 -5.65 59.79 39.86
C ARG A 925 -5.12 60.60 41.03
N GLN A 926 -3.97 61.26 40.88
CA GLN A 926 -3.35 61.99 41.98
C GLN A 926 -4.19 63.22 42.39
N VAL A 927 -4.63 64.01 41.41
CA VAL A 927 -5.55 65.14 41.64
C VAL A 927 -6.82 64.68 42.36
N PHE A 928 -7.35 63.51 41.99
CA PHE A 928 -8.51 62.96 42.65
C PHE A 928 -8.25 62.62 44.12
N LEU A 929 -7.16 61.90 44.42
CA LEU A 929 -6.80 61.53 45.80
C LEU A 929 -6.57 62.76 46.70
N ASP A 930 -5.93 63.80 46.16
CA ASP A 930 -5.67 65.04 46.91
C ASP A 930 -6.94 65.86 47.17
N SER A 931 -8.03 65.60 46.43
CA SER A 931 -9.33 66.29 46.58
C SER A 931 -10.21 65.75 47.71
N VAL A 932 -9.72 64.79 48.51
CA VAL A 932 -10.46 64.25 49.66
C VAL A 932 -10.77 65.34 50.69
N VAL A 933 -12.00 65.36 51.19
CA VAL A 933 -12.39 66.29 52.25
C VAL A 933 -11.67 65.92 53.55
N ARG A 934 -11.09 66.90 54.25
CA ARG A 934 -10.33 66.71 55.52
C ARG A 934 -11.04 67.36 56.71
N LEU A 935 -10.79 66.84 57.93
CA LEU A 935 -11.32 67.41 59.17
C LEU A 935 -10.61 68.73 59.52
N THR A 936 -11.39 69.76 59.84
CA THR A 936 -10.84 71.03 60.33
C THR A 936 -10.29 70.85 61.74
N GLY A 937 -8.99 71.12 61.94
CA GLY A 937 -8.30 70.96 63.23
C GLY A 937 -7.44 69.68 63.36
N ASP A 938 -7.44 68.81 62.35
CA ASP A 938 -6.57 67.64 62.27
C ASP A 938 -5.27 68.04 61.53
N TYR A 939 -4.20 68.26 62.29
CA TYR A 939 -2.93 68.78 61.79
C TYR A 939 -1.89 67.67 61.55
N ASN A 940 -2.11 66.47 62.06
CA ASN A 940 -1.29 65.30 61.76
C ASN A 940 -1.86 64.42 60.62
N ASN A 941 -3.05 64.74 60.12
CA ASN A 941 -3.80 64.01 59.10
C ASN A 941 -4.16 62.57 59.51
N ASP A 942 -4.37 62.31 60.80
CA ASP A 942 -4.77 60.99 61.32
C ASP A 942 -6.30 60.77 61.33
N GLN A 943 -7.04 61.72 60.75
CA GLN A 943 -8.50 61.76 60.68
C GLN A 943 -9.17 61.89 62.06
N ARG A 944 -8.46 62.45 63.05
CA ARG A 944 -9.00 62.80 64.36
C ARG A 944 -8.50 64.19 64.76
N VAL A 945 -9.31 64.92 65.51
CA VAL A 945 -8.87 66.16 66.16
C VAL A 945 -8.61 65.84 67.63
N SER A 946 -7.35 65.63 67.96
CA SER A 946 -6.92 65.07 69.24
C SER A 946 -5.95 66.00 69.98
N ILE A 947 -5.56 65.60 71.19
CA ILE A 947 -4.49 66.31 71.90
C ILE A 947 -3.15 66.25 71.16
N GLY A 948 -2.97 65.29 70.24
CA GLY A 948 -1.82 65.26 69.33
C GLY A 948 -1.80 66.45 68.38
N ASP A 949 -2.95 66.82 67.82
CA ASP A 949 -3.11 67.98 66.93
C ASP A 949 -2.94 69.29 67.69
N LEU A 950 -3.51 69.36 68.90
CA LEU A 950 -3.29 70.48 69.79
C LEU A 950 -1.81 70.63 70.15
N ALA A 951 -1.08 69.53 70.35
CA ALA A 951 0.35 69.56 70.65
C ALA A 951 1.17 70.05 69.46
N ILE A 952 0.81 69.68 68.23
CA ILE A 952 1.45 70.16 67.00
C ILE A 952 1.26 71.66 66.85
N VAL A 953 0.04 72.18 67.06
CA VAL A 953 -0.16 73.63 67.00
C VAL A 953 0.52 74.34 68.17
N ALA A 954 0.51 73.74 69.37
CA ALA A 954 1.15 74.30 70.55
C ALA A 954 2.67 74.38 70.43
N SER A 955 3.32 73.48 69.70
CA SER A 955 4.77 73.57 69.47
C SER A 955 5.19 74.79 68.66
N HIS A 956 4.24 75.45 67.98
CA HIS A 956 4.45 76.67 67.23
C HIS A 956 3.81 77.91 67.91
N TYR A 957 3.50 77.82 69.20
CA TYR A 957 2.98 78.96 69.96
C TYR A 957 3.93 80.17 69.90
N GLY A 958 3.37 81.33 69.54
CA GLY A 958 4.08 82.59 69.38
C GLY A 958 4.57 82.87 67.95
N THR A 959 4.45 81.91 67.02
CA THR A 959 4.78 82.10 65.59
C THR A 959 3.89 83.16 64.97
N ARG A 960 4.46 84.06 64.16
CA ARG A 960 3.75 85.19 63.55
C ARG A 960 3.86 85.18 62.03
N LEU A 961 2.94 85.85 61.36
CA LEU A 961 3.05 86.11 59.92
C LEU A 961 4.39 86.79 59.60
N GLY A 962 5.19 86.11 58.78
CA GLY A 962 6.55 86.52 58.40
C GLY A 962 7.65 85.64 58.98
N ASP A 963 7.36 84.81 59.98
CA ASP A 963 8.29 83.80 60.47
C ASP A 963 8.44 82.68 59.43
N SER A 964 9.63 82.07 59.33
CA SER A 964 9.92 81.03 58.33
C SER A 964 9.02 79.80 58.45
N GLU A 965 8.46 79.57 59.64
CA GLU A 965 7.56 78.45 59.92
C GLU A 965 6.07 78.80 59.73
N TRP A 966 5.73 80.06 59.41
CA TRP A 966 4.33 80.51 59.30
C TRP A 966 3.52 79.68 58.29
N GLU A 967 4.07 79.39 57.12
CA GLU A 967 3.35 78.63 56.08
C GLU A 967 2.97 77.21 56.53
N LEU A 968 3.67 76.64 57.51
CA LEU A 968 3.37 75.32 58.07
C LEU A 968 2.21 75.36 59.08
N VAL A 969 2.01 76.49 59.76
CA VAL A 969 1.04 76.62 60.86
C VAL A 969 -0.05 77.66 60.64
N LYS A 970 -0.05 78.38 59.51
CA LYS A 970 -1.04 79.42 59.20
C LYS A 970 -2.49 78.95 59.22
N SER A 971 -2.73 77.67 58.96
CA SER A 971 -4.07 77.08 59.05
C SER A 971 -4.57 76.96 60.49
N ALA A 972 -3.66 77.05 61.46
CA ALA A 972 -3.94 76.98 62.88
C ALA A 972 -4.19 78.34 63.54
N ASP A 973 -3.95 79.46 62.84
CA ASP A 973 -4.45 80.78 63.24
C ASP A 973 -5.95 80.84 62.93
N VAL A 974 -6.76 80.45 63.91
CA VAL A 974 -8.21 80.31 63.72
C VAL A 974 -8.94 81.63 63.93
N ASN A 975 -8.32 82.60 64.60
CA ASN A 975 -8.91 83.92 64.85
C ASN A 975 -8.50 84.96 63.78
N GLY A 976 -7.48 84.65 62.96
CA GLY A 976 -6.99 85.44 61.85
C GLY A 976 -6.15 86.67 62.27
N ASP A 977 -5.63 86.70 63.50
CA ASP A 977 -4.85 87.82 64.02
C ASP A 977 -3.37 87.79 63.60
N ASN A 978 -2.99 86.79 62.80
CA ASN A 978 -1.66 86.58 62.23
C ASN A 978 -0.59 86.20 63.26
N VAL A 979 -1.02 85.58 64.35
CA VAL A 979 -0.20 85.03 65.41
C VAL A 979 -0.80 83.70 65.83
N ILE A 980 0.04 82.72 66.20
CA ILE A 980 -0.44 81.53 66.91
C ILE A 980 -0.38 81.82 68.39
N ASP A 981 -1.52 82.13 69.01
CA ASP A 981 -1.59 82.39 70.43
C ASP A 981 -2.57 81.49 71.19
N ILE A 982 -2.87 81.91 72.42
CA ILE A 982 -3.69 81.13 73.33
C ILE A 982 -5.13 81.06 72.86
N VAL A 983 -5.60 82.01 72.05
CA VAL A 983 -6.93 82.01 71.45
C VAL A 983 -7.02 80.88 70.43
N ASP A 984 -5.99 80.70 69.61
CA ASP A 984 -5.93 79.65 68.59
C ASP A 984 -5.83 78.26 69.20
N LEU A 985 -4.92 78.10 70.16
CA LEU A 985 -4.83 76.87 70.94
C LEU A 985 -6.12 76.59 71.71
N SER A 986 -6.80 77.62 72.20
CA SER A 986 -8.08 77.44 72.90
C SER A 986 -9.19 77.01 71.95
N ALA A 987 -9.23 77.51 70.71
CA ALA A 987 -10.22 77.10 69.72
C ALA A 987 -9.97 75.67 69.24
N LEU A 988 -8.71 75.28 69.01
CA LEU A 988 -8.36 73.90 68.71
C LEU A 988 -8.60 72.97 69.91
N ALA A 989 -8.26 73.40 71.14
CA ALA A 989 -8.56 72.62 72.35
C ALA A 989 -10.07 72.45 72.56
N ARG A 990 -10.89 73.45 72.21
CA ARG A 990 -12.35 73.31 72.20
C ARG A 990 -12.78 72.27 71.18
N LEU A 991 -12.21 72.27 69.97
CA LEU A 991 -12.46 71.22 68.98
C LEU A 991 -12.09 69.84 69.54
N VAL A 992 -10.94 69.66 70.19
CA VAL A 992 -10.56 68.40 70.84
C VAL A 992 -11.58 67.97 71.92
N ILE A 993 -12.09 68.92 72.71
CA ILE A 993 -13.09 68.66 73.76
C ILE A 993 -14.46 68.32 73.16
N THR A 994 -14.91 69.05 72.14
CA THR A 994 -16.22 68.83 71.51
C THR A 994 -16.25 67.65 70.55
N SER A 995 -15.08 67.24 70.05
CA SER A 995 -14.93 66.06 69.18
C SER A 995 -14.88 64.75 69.99
N ASN A 996 -14.99 64.81 71.32
CA ASN A 996 -15.03 63.66 72.23
C ASN A 996 -16.36 63.57 73.00
N PRO A 997 -17.33 62.79 72.52
CA PRO A 997 -18.10 61.87 73.34
C PRO A 997 -17.34 60.56 73.56
#